data_AF-A0A928SDB2-F1
#
_entry.id   AF-A0A928SDB2-F1
#
_cell.length_a   1.000
_cell.length_b   1.000
_cell.length_c   1.000
_cell.angle_alpha   90.00
_cell.angle_beta   90.00
_cell.angle_gamma   90.00
#
_symmetry.space_group_name_H-M   'P 1'
#
loop_
_entity.id
_entity.type
_entity.pdbx_description
1 polymer ?
#
loop_
_entity_poly.entity_id
_entity_poly.type
_entity_poly.pdbx_seq_one_letter_code
_entity_poly.pdbx_strand_id
1 'polypeptide(L)'
;MSTQRTRPFVLLLLVSALLWILLACRGQSESAAPPATEPPAPTPAETPAKTESVSGNKPEATEAAVEAEPTETDSSAASGEVTEAATVRQLAQLLDLRQVALPEGTEAPGQADVGQLLYQTPAEVAAVVDFYRPLLTKQGWQEQSDQSYVDTATATLYFTKEGYALSLTASQSGDGSTMVSLIHHGNIDLRALPQMADAEEGFVAPNTLIYFSPSGVAEVAKFTRQELAAQGWHEYTRPNTSSADNADMQTLSFIQNGLELSSFISVAPAQDNKTSVQYSLIPLALDMPIPDDATKVEFDASQPYLGFQSPVSPDTLVEFYRTEMTALGWTEIEDRAIINPDQASLTFDNEAEQMALTLSLATGDDGTAAVLQPFDADLLTEIEETSPTAEVSETETSAAMPDLPFPADAQDVVYDADATQITFTSPSKVTEVAEFYRQTLPEQGWQEDADFSIVEDTFGSLEFSQGDDTLSITLFPDVISGDGTQVMIDVSGMVAPAEEVVEAPIEESTPAADAPGYTINDWPFPPEAIMVNRSGDKLTYSVAQDLQTVADFYRPTFELMELGTSCLDDVGDYTSISCSSSNGDYSLNFFAFEAGDNNTEVEINFTNYALGSADSGDSSDGPLTAEDKDGLPVPSDYTNYLSEGSPFLRKVTFTSPSDSETLVQFYQTELVPLGWEQAGEVSSTGDTTSLTFEGAEGKLTVTMKPSGGETEVVLASKNPAAAAEAGILPPAGQARIYMVNFSTEELTVTINDQVIKIAPEAGTTSPDDAPKLDLKPGSYKVTTKAGSSSVTDEVTIGADEVWSLLLNPEGAAPLQMY
;
A
#
# COMPACT_ATOMS: atom_id res chain seq x y z
N MET A 1 -2.08 34.72 2.67
CA MET A 1 -0.96 34.25 1.84
C MET A 1 -1.14 32.77 1.66
N SER A 2 -0.95 32.30 0.42
CA SER A 2 -1.64 31.19 -0.23
C SER A 2 -1.62 29.86 0.52
N THR A 3 -2.81 29.36 0.84
CA THR A 3 -3.09 28.00 1.30
C THR A 3 -3.26 27.10 0.08
N GLN A 4 -2.34 26.15 -0.14
CA GLN A 4 -2.53 25.07 -1.11
C GLN A 4 -3.60 24.12 -0.56
N ARG A 5 -4.70 23.98 -1.31
CA ARG A 5 -5.79 23.03 -1.08
C ARG A 5 -5.41 21.69 -1.72
N THR A 6 -5.42 20.60 -0.96
CA THR A 6 -5.36 19.24 -1.52
C THR A 6 -6.54 18.42 -0.98
N ARG A 7 -7.44 18.07 -1.90
CA ARG A 7 -8.62 17.20 -1.78
C ARG A 7 -8.54 16.24 -2.99
N PRO A 8 -8.39 14.92 -2.85
CA PRO A 8 -8.65 13.95 -3.92
C PRO A 8 -10.12 13.55 -3.80
N PHE A 9 -11.07 14.44 -4.13
CA PHE A 9 -12.44 14.27 -3.65
C PHE A 9 -13.25 13.31 -4.54
N VAL A 10 -13.15 12.03 -4.15
CA VAL A 10 -13.78 10.80 -4.68
C VAL A 10 -13.25 10.42 -6.06
N LEU A 11 -12.29 9.48 -6.18
CA LEU A 11 -11.78 8.80 -7.40
C LEU A 11 -12.48 9.20 -8.74
N LEU A 12 -12.30 10.46 -9.19
CA LEU A 12 -13.04 11.16 -10.26
C LEU A 12 -14.56 10.81 -10.40
N LEU A 13 -15.27 10.58 -9.29
CA LEU A 13 -16.63 10.00 -9.13
C LEU A 13 -17.02 8.96 -10.19
N LEU A 14 -16.10 8.00 -10.41
CA LEU A 14 -16.07 6.89 -11.37
C LEU A 14 -15.42 7.24 -12.74
N VAL A 15 -14.21 7.80 -12.91
CA VAL A 15 -13.65 8.06 -14.29
C VAL A 15 -14.59 8.91 -15.19
N SER A 16 -15.61 9.53 -14.57
CA SER A 16 -16.79 10.11 -15.22
C SER A 16 -17.53 9.13 -16.14
N ALA A 17 -17.93 8.04 -15.50
CA ALA A 17 -18.03 6.63 -15.90
C ALA A 17 -17.78 6.17 -17.33
N LEU A 18 -16.75 5.33 -17.47
CA LEU A 18 -16.41 4.61 -18.70
C LEU A 18 -16.54 5.46 -19.99
N LEU A 19 -15.97 6.68 -19.99
CA LEU A 19 -15.97 7.57 -21.16
C LEU A 19 -17.40 7.81 -21.74
N TRP A 20 -18.39 7.79 -20.85
CA TRP A 20 -19.72 7.19 -20.96
C TRP A 20 -20.08 6.52 -22.28
N ILE A 21 -19.83 5.21 -22.20
CA ILE A 21 -20.21 4.12 -23.10
C ILE A 21 -19.35 4.13 -24.37
N LEU A 22 -18.05 4.45 -24.32
CA LEU A 22 -17.16 4.53 -25.50
C LEU A 22 -17.85 5.29 -26.66
N LEU A 23 -18.34 6.51 -26.41
CA LEU A 23 -19.12 7.27 -27.39
C LEU A 23 -20.47 6.63 -27.79
N ALA A 24 -21.06 5.78 -26.94
CA ALA A 24 -22.38 5.12 -26.98
C ALA A 24 -22.87 4.54 -28.32
N CYS A 25 -22.01 4.41 -29.32
CA CYS A 25 -22.29 3.91 -30.65
C CYS A 25 -21.08 4.18 -31.57
N ARG A 26 -20.40 3.12 -31.97
CA ARG A 26 -20.12 2.89 -33.40
C ARG A 26 -21.40 2.83 -34.26
N GLY A 27 -22.59 2.98 -33.65
CA GLY A 27 -23.89 3.04 -34.32
C GLY A 27 -23.93 4.24 -35.26
N GLN A 28 -23.94 4.03 -36.58
CA GLN A 28 -24.55 2.91 -37.27
C GLN A 28 -23.59 2.26 -38.27
N SER A 29 -22.91 1.18 -37.88
CA SER A 29 -22.51 0.16 -38.85
C SER A 29 -23.76 -0.64 -39.29
N GLU A 30 -24.53 -0.07 -40.23
CA GLU A 30 -25.25 -0.72 -41.34
C GLU A 30 -26.43 0.14 -41.81
N SER A 31 -26.17 1.02 -42.79
CA SER A 31 -27.20 1.44 -43.74
C SER A 31 -27.13 0.52 -44.97
N ALA A 32 -27.96 -0.54 -44.97
CA ALA A 32 -28.46 -1.15 -46.19
C ALA A 32 -29.77 -1.92 -45.94
N ALA A 33 -30.91 -1.22 -45.97
CA ALA A 33 -32.22 -1.84 -46.25
C ALA A 33 -32.23 -2.38 -47.70
N PRO A 34 -33.00 -3.45 -48.06
CA PRO A 34 -34.48 -3.37 -48.19
C PRO A 34 -35.23 -4.73 -48.09
N PRO A 35 -36.53 -4.86 -48.48
CA PRO A 35 -37.70 -4.03 -48.21
C PRO A 35 -38.83 -4.80 -47.47
N ALA A 36 -39.86 -4.03 -47.11
CA ALA A 36 -41.10 -4.40 -46.45
C ALA A 36 -41.91 -5.55 -47.08
N THR A 37 -42.67 -6.24 -46.21
CA THR A 37 -44.04 -6.69 -46.49
C THR A 37 -44.92 -6.60 -45.24
N GLU A 38 -46.17 -6.18 -45.49
CA GLU A 38 -47.24 -5.71 -44.60
C GLU A 38 -47.81 -6.72 -43.56
N PRO A 39 -48.56 -6.22 -42.55
CA PRO A 39 -49.07 -6.98 -41.42
C PRO A 39 -50.51 -7.51 -41.65
N PRO A 40 -51.06 -8.27 -40.68
CA PRO A 40 -52.47 -8.11 -40.38
C PRO A 40 -52.78 -7.83 -38.91
N ALA A 41 -53.90 -7.13 -38.76
CA ALA A 41 -54.47 -6.49 -37.57
C ALA A 41 -55.35 -7.46 -36.72
N PRO A 42 -55.99 -7.00 -35.61
CA PRO A 42 -56.05 -7.73 -34.33
C PRO A 42 -57.45 -8.27 -33.91
N THR A 43 -57.55 -8.60 -32.60
CA THR A 43 -58.72 -8.72 -31.66
C THR A 43 -59.41 -10.09 -31.51
N PRO A 44 -60.12 -10.41 -30.39
CA PRO A 44 -60.33 -9.64 -29.15
C PRO A 44 -60.26 -10.37 -27.78
N ALA A 45 -60.36 -9.53 -26.75
CA ALA A 45 -60.54 -9.70 -25.30
C ALA A 45 -61.47 -10.82 -24.78
N GLU A 46 -61.24 -11.21 -23.53
CA GLU A 46 -62.32 -11.43 -22.55
C GLU A 46 -61.84 -11.22 -21.09
N THR A 47 -62.67 -10.54 -20.31
CA THR A 47 -62.65 -10.40 -18.83
C THR A 47 -64.01 -10.92 -18.35
N PRO A 48 -64.10 -11.60 -17.18
CA PRO A 48 -64.82 -11.00 -16.03
C PRO A 48 -64.12 -11.33 -14.68
N ALA A 49 -63.95 -10.39 -13.74
CA ALA A 49 -64.91 -9.82 -12.78
C ALA A 49 -65.19 -10.66 -11.50
N LYS A 50 -64.52 -10.27 -10.41
CA LYS A 50 -65.01 -9.90 -9.05
C LYS A 50 -66.41 -10.37 -8.57
N THR A 51 -66.47 -11.01 -7.39
CA THR A 51 -67.46 -10.79 -6.27
C THR A 51 -67.07 -11.70 -5.08
N GLU A 52 -66.67 -11.14 -3.93
CA GLU A 52 -67.46 -10.81 -2.71
C GLU A 52 -67.71 -11.97 -1.71
N SER A 53 -67.02 -11.85 -0.57
CA SER A 53 -67.48 -11.94 0.85
C SER A 53 -68.46 -13.02 1.33
N VAL A 54 -68.14 -13.64 2.50
CA VAL A 54 -68.83 -13.45 3.81
C VAL A 54 -68.53 -14.61 4.80
N SER A 55 -68.21 -14.25 6.05
CA SER A 55 -68.46 -14.93 7.36
C SER A 55 -67.97 -16.38 7.54
N GLY A 56 -67.30 -16.80 8.62
CA GLY A 56 -67.16 -16.27 9.98
C GLY A 56 -67.19 -17.46 10.94
N ASN A 57 -66.23 -17.59 11.87
CA ASN A 57 -66.44 -17.93 13.28
C ASN A 57 -65.13 -18.21 14.03
N LYS A 58 -65.02 -17.54 15.18
CA LYS A 58 -64.18 -17.79 16.37
C LYS A 58 -64.78 -18.97 17.18
N PRO A 59 -64.01 -19.66 18.05
CA PRO A 59 -64.02 -19.39 19.51
C PRO A 59 -62.59 -19.39 20.12
N GLU A 60 -62.16 -18.41 20.93
CA GLU A 60 -62.30 -18.34 22.41
C GLU A 60 -61.28 -19.28 23.11
N ALA A 61 -60.08 -18.81 23.46
CA ALA A 61 -59.67 -18.07 24.67
C ALA A 61 -59.96 -18.79 26.00
N THR A 62 -58.90 -19.14 26.73
CA THR A 62 -58.91 -19.27 28.19
C THR A 62 -57.56 -18.82 28.74
N GLU A 63 -57.60 -17.74 29.50
CA GLU A 63 -56.54 -17.24 30.39
C GLU A 63 -56.24 -18.23 31.51
N ALA A 64 -54.98 -18.28 31.93
CA ALA A 64 -54.62 -18.43 33.33
C ALA A 64 -53.32 -17.65 33.58
N ALA A 65 -53.47 -16.46 34.16
CA ALA A 65 -52.40 -15.70 34.77
C ALA A 65 -52.00 -16.33 36.11
N VAL A 66 -50.69 -16.41 36.37
CA VAL A 66 -50.16 -16.45 37.73
C VAL A 66 -49.03 -15.43 37.82
N GLU A 67 -49.33 -14.44 38.65
CA GLU A 67 -48.51 -13.37 39.20
C GLU A 67 -47.35 -13.96 40.02
N ALA A 68 -46.12 -13.53 39.75
CA ALA A 68 -45.00 -13.63 40.68
C ALA A 68 -44.15 -12.35 40.55
N GLU A 69 -43.95 -11.71 41.70
CA GLU A 69 -43.27 -10.45 41.95
C GLU A 69 -41.82 -10.42 41.41
N PRO A 70 -41.28 -9.24 41.05
CA PRO A 70 -39.88 -9.12 40.70
C PRO A 70 -39.05 -9.21 41.98
N THR A 71 -38.31 -10.29 42.15
CA THR A 71 -37.23 -10.34 43.12
C THR A 71 -36.11 -9.42 42.65
N GLU A 72 -35.95 -8.29 43.33
CA GLU A 72 -34.67 -7.61 43.45
C GLU A 72 -33.62 -8.64 43.90
N THR A 73 -32.65 -8.90 43.04
CA THR A 73 -31.36 -9.48 43.44
C THR A 73 -30.28 -8.54 42.94
N ASP A 74 -29.80 -7.74 43.88
CA ASP A 74 -28.46 -7.16 43.97
C ASP A 74 -27.79 -6.75 42.65
N SER A 75 -28.12 -5.54 42.20
CA SER A 75 -27.14 -4.66 41.58
C SER A 75 -26.19 -4.17 42.68
N SER A 76 -25.08 -4.90 42.91
CA SER A 76 -23.92 -4.41 43.64
C SER A 76 -22.75 -5.40 43.55
N ALA A 77 -21.57 -4.84 43.22
CA ALA A 77 -20.23 -5.43 43.08
C ALA A 77 -19.97 -6.11 41.71
N ALA A 78 -19.04 -5.65 40.87
CA ALA A 78 -17.86 -4.83 41.13
C ALA A 78 -17.84 -3.56 40.27
N SER A 79 -17.57 -2.41 40.91
CA SER A 79 -16.74 -1.39 40.29
C SER A 79 -15.38 -2.04 40.03
N GLY A 80 -15.20 -2.65 38.85
CA GLY A 80 -13.90 -3.16 38.46
C GLY A 80 -12.98 -1.97 38.27
N GLU A 81 -11.89 -1.91 39.04
CA GLU A 81 -10.70 -1.20 38.56
C GLU A 81 -10.48 -1.66 37.11
N VAL A 82 -10.34 -0.73 36.17
CA VAL A 82 -9.89 -1.10 34.83
C VAL A 82 -8.52 -1.73 35.02
N THR A 83 -8.48 -3.06 34.91
CA THR A 83 -7.24 -3.82 34.88
C THR A 83 -6.53 -3.48 33.59
N GLU A 84 -5.23 -3.22 33.71
CA GLU A 84 -4.30 -3.05 32.60
C GLU A 84 -4.54 -4.13 31.52
N ALA A 85 -4.55 -3.73 30.25
CA ALA A 85 -4.75 -4.64 29.13
C ALA A 85 -3.76 -5.80 29.16
N ALA A 86 -4.22 -6.98 28.76
CA ALA A 86 -3.41 -8.18 28.73
C ALA A 86 -2.23 -8.04 27.77
N THR A 87 -1.09 -8.61 28.13
CA THR A 87 0.02 -8.80 27.20
C THR A 87 -0.23 -9.99 26.27
N VAL A 88 0.36 -10.01 25.08
CA VAL A 88 0.35 -11.17 24.18
C VAL A 88 0.86 -12.42 24.91
N ARG A 89 1.90 -12.27 25.73
CA ARG A 89 2.42 -13.37 26.56
C ARG A 89 1.36 -13.96 27.51
N GLN A 90 0.54 -13.12 28.15
CA GLN A 90 -0.54 -13.60 29.02
C GLN A 90 -1.62 -14.33 28.22
N LEU A 91 -1.96 -13.84 27.03
CA LEU A 91 -2.90 -14.52 26.12
C LEU A 91 -2.38 -15.89 25.70
N ALA A 92 -1.10 -16.00 25.33
CA ALA A 92 -0.44 -17.27 24.99
C ALA A 92 -0.46 -18.27 26.16
N GLN A 93 -0.22 -17.81 27.39
CA GLN A 93 -0.27 -18.66 28.58
C GLN A 93 -1.68 -19.17 28.89
N LEU A 94 -2.73 -18.41 28.55
CA LEU A 94 -4.12 -18.81 28.73
C LEU A 94 -4.55 -19.83 27.68
N LEU A 95 -4.27 -19.52 26.41
CA LEU A 95 -4.54 -20.35 25.25
C LEU A 95 -3.79 -19.80 24.02
N ASP A 96 -2.63 -20.35 23.69
CA ASP A 96 -1.93 -20.02 22.45
C ASP A 96 -2.67 -20.61 21.24
N LEU A 97 -3.33 -19.76 20.45
CA LEU A 97 -4.17 -20.19 19.33
C LEU A 97 -3.38 -20.82 18.18
N ARG A 98 -2.07 -20.55 18.06
CA ARG A 98 -1.16 -21.24 17.12
C ARG A 98 -1.04 -22.74 17.40
N GLN A 99 -1.25 -23.15 18.65
CA GLN A 99 -1.07 -24.53 19.11
C GLN A 99 -2.39 -25.26 19.36
N VAL A 100 -3.53 -24.62 19.09
CA VAL A 100 -4.83 -25.25 19.27
C VAL A 100 -5.05 -26.33 18.22
N ALA A 101 -5.47 -27.51 18.67
CA ALA A 101 -5.77 -28.62 17.77
C ALA A 101 -6.89 -28.24 16.79
N LEU A 102 -6.78 -28.73 15.56
CA LEU A 102 -7.78 -28.53 14.50
C LEU A 102 -8.64 -29.79 14.32
N PRO A 103 -9.88 -29.66 13.81
CA PRO A 103 -10.70 -30.80 13.39
C PRO A 103 -9.97 -31.70 12.38
N GLU A 104 -10.24 -33.01 12.42
CA GLU A 104 -9.62 -33.98 11.51
C GLU A 104 -9.93 -33.66 10.04
N GLY A 105 -8.94 -33.78 9.16
CA GLY A 105 -9.08 -33.48 7.73
C GLY A 105 -8.96 -31.99 7.38
N THR A 106 -8.61 -31.15 8.36
CA THR A 106 -8.22 -29.76 8.12
C THR A 106 -6.81 -29.71 7.56
N GLU A 107 -6.63 -29.15 6.36
CA GLU A 107 -5.30 -28.83 5.81
C GLU A 107 -4.70 -27.64 6.59
N ALA A 108 -3.37 -27.43 6.50
CA ALA A 108 -2.59 -26.57 7.40
C ALA A 108 -3.32 -25.27 7.81
N PRO A 109 -3.22 -24.83 9.10
CA PRO A 109 -3.95 -23.66 9.58
C PRO A 109 -3.68 -22.47 8.66
N GLY A 110 -4.73 -21.69 8.37
CA GLY A 110 -4.58 -20.39 7.74
C GLY A 110 -3.87 -19.41 8.67
N GLN A 111 -4.27 -18.14 8.64
CA GLN A 111 -3.69 -17.12 9.53
C GLN A 111 -3.85 -17.53 11.00
N ALA A 112 -2.72 -17.76 11.69
CA ALA A 112 -2.69 -18.13 13.10
C ALA A 112 -1.58 -17.37 13.82
N ASP A 113 -1.97 -16.61 14.84
CA ASP A 113 -1.10 -15.98 15.81
C ASP A 113 -1.60 -16.32 17.23
N VAL A 114 -1.00 -15.71 18.25
CA VAL A 114 -1.39 -15.95 19.65
C VAL A 114 -2.86 -15.59 19.93
N GLY A 115 -3.31 -14.47 19.36
CA GLY A 115 -4.60 -13.82 19.57
C GLY A 115 -5.70 -14.28 18.61
N GLN A 116 -5.35 -14.82 17.44
CA GLN A 116 -6.29 -15.22 16.41
C GLN A 116 -5.89 -16.54 15.72
N LEU A 117 -6.89 -17.38 15.45
CA LEU A 117 -6.77 -18.54 14.57
C LEU A 117 -7.91 -18.49 13.55
N LEU A 118 -7.58 -18.44 12.27
CA LEU A 118 -8.51 -18.45 11.15
C LEU A 118 -8.14 -19.58 10.19
N TYR A 119 -9.09 -20.46 9.90
CA TYR A 119 -8.86 -21.57 8.97
C TYR A 119 -10.16 -22.09 8.36
N GLN A 120 -10.05 -22.85 7.27
CA GLN A 120 -11.16 -23.56 6.65
C GLN A 120 -11.07 -25.05 6.92
N THR A 121 -12.22 -25.72 7.08
CA THR A 121 -12.28 -27.16 7.30
C THR A 121 -13.44 -27.79 6.53
N PRO A 122 -13.30 -29.03 6.01
CA PRO A 122 -14.41 -29.76 5.42
C PRO A 122 -15.44 -30.23 6.47
N ALA A 123 -15.16 -30.04 7.76
CA ALA A 123 -16.09 -30.37 8.83
C ALA A 123 -17.32 -29.44 8.81
N GLU A 124 -18.51 -29.99 9.04
CA GLU A 124 -19.74 -29.22 9.21
C GLU A 124 -19.69 -28.35 10.48
N VAL A 125 -20.43 -27.24 10.50
CA VAL A 125 -20.52 -26.31 11.66
C VAL A 125 -20.80 -27.05 12.98
N ALA A 126 -21.72 -28.02 12.96
CA ALA A 126 -22.03 -28.82 14.15
C ALA A 126 -20.82 -29.64 14.65
N ALA A 127 -20.02 -30.19 13.73
CA ALA A 127 -18.82 -30.95 14.06
C ALA A 127 -17.70 -30.05 14.63
N VAL A 128 -17.56 -28.82 14.10
CA VAL A 128 -16.64 -27.81 14.65
C VAL A 128 -17.03 -27.43 16.09
N VAL A 129 -18.32 -27.19 16.33
CA VAL A 129 -18.85 -26.89 17.67
C VAL A 129 -18.62 -28.06 18.63
N ASP A 130 -18.94 -29.28 18.21
CA ASP A 130 -18.75 -30.50 19.01
C ASP A 130 -17.27 -30.81 19.29
N PHE A 131 -16.36 -30.30 18.46
CA PHE A 131 -14.92 -30.40 18.66
C PHE A 131 -14.41 -29.37 19.68
N TYR A 132 -14.68 -28.07 19.47
CA TYR A 132 -14.11 -27.01 20.30
C TYR A 132 -14.77 -26.80 21.65
N ARG A 133 -16.10 -26.89 21.73
CA ARG A 133 -16.82 -26.66 23.00
C ARG A 133 -16.27 -27.53 24.14
N PRO A 134 -16.10 -28.86 24.01
CA PRO A 134 -15.51 -29.67 25.07
C PRO A 134 -14.01 -29.42 25.27
N LEU A 135 -13.26 -29.10 24.21
CA LEU A 135 -11.84 -28.77 24.29
C LEU A 135 -11.62 -27.53 25.18
N LEU A 136 -12.34 -26.44 24.88
CA LEU A 136 -12.27 -25.18 25.63
C LEU A 136 -12.81 -25.35 27.05
N THR A 137 -13.94 -26.04 27.24
CA THR A 137 -14.51 -26.33 28.56
C THR A 137 -13.52 -27.11 29.45
N LYS A 138 -12.82 -28.11 28.87
CA LYS A 138 -11.80 -28.89 29.59
C LYS A 138 -10.60 -28.04 30.01
N GLN A 139 -10.28 -26.99 29.25
CA GLN A 139 -9.24 -26.02 29.56
C GLN A 139 -9.71 -24.89 30.53
N GLY A 140 -10.95 -24.98 31.02
CA GLY A 140 -11.50 -24.07 32.03
C GLY A 140 -12.24 -22.85 31.48
N TRP A 141 -12.45 -22.77 30.17
CA TRP A 141 -13.26 -21.73 29.54
C TRP A 141 -14.75 -21.98 29.77
N GLN A 142 -15.48 -20.96 30.21
CA GLN A 142 -16.90 -21.03 30.51
C GLN A 142 -17.71 -20.37 29.39
N GLU A 143 -18.53 -21.15 28.69
CA GLU A 143 -19.39 -20.65 27.63
C GLU A 143 -20.48 -19.71 28.17
N GLN A 144 -20.66 -18.57 27.52
CA GLN A 144 -21.73 -17.61 27.78
C GLN A 144 -22.95 -17.99 26.92
N SER A 145 -23.67 -19.03 27.35
CA SER A 145 -24.73 -19.65 26.54
C SER A 145 -25.89 -18.73 26.17
N ASP A 146 -26.07 -17.63 26.89
CA ASP A 146 -27.07 -16.59 26.62
C ASP A 146 -26.68 -15.65 25.46
N GLN A 147 -25.38 -15.55 25.17
CA GLN A 147 -24.83 -14.78 24.05
C GLN A 147 -24.41 -15.67 22.87
N SER A 148 -24.19 -16.96 23.13
CA SER A 148 -23.85 -17.95 22.10
C SER A 148 -25.06 -18.35 21.24
N TYR A 149 -24.83 -18.51 19.95
CA TYR A 149 -25.81 -18.95 18.96
C TYR A 149 -25.23 -20.09 18.11
N VAL A 150 -26.05 -21.10 17.81
CA VAL A 150 -25.70 -22.21 16.90
C VAL A 150 -26.91 -22.57 16.07
N ASP A 151 -26.74 -22.59 14.76
CA ASP A 151 -27.65 -23.21 13.81
C ASP A 151 -26.90 -24.16 12.85
N THR A 152 -27.56 -24.54 11.75
CA THR A 152 -26.99 -25.50 10.79
C THR A 152 -25.88 -24.93 9.94
N ALA A 153 -25.90 -23.63 9.65
CA ALA A 153 -24.97 -22.97 8.73
C ALA A 153 -24.00 -22.02 9.45
N THR A 154 -24.28 -21.65 10.69
CA THR A 154 -23.49 -20.69 11.48
C THR A 154 -23.49 -21.04 12.96
N ALA A 155 -22.37 -20.76 13.61
CA ALA A 155 -22.21 -20.79 15.06
C ALA A 155 -21.37 -19.60 15.49
N THR A 156 -21.74 -18.99 16.61
CA THR A 156 -20.98 -17.96 17.30
C THR A 156 -21.06 -18.30 18.78
N LEU A 157 -19.95 -18.71 19.37
CA LEU A 157 -19.86 -19.06 20.78
C LEU A 157 -18.95 -18.06 21.49
N TYR A 158 -19.37 -17.62 22.67
CA TYR A 158 -18.55 -16.78 23.53
C TYR A 158 -18.13 -17.55 24.77
N PHE A 159 -16.88 -17.39 25.17
CA PHE A 159 -16.31 -18.01 26.35
C PHE A 159 -15.62 -16.98 27.21
N THR A 160 -15.63 -17.20 28.52
CA THR A 160 -14.88 -16.39 29.48
C THR A 160 -14.04 -17.26 30.40
N LYS A 161 -12.88 -16.75 30.81
CA LYS A 161 -12.00 -17.38 31.81
C LYS A 161 -11.24 -16.31 32.55
N GLU A 162 -11.41 -16.22 33.87
CA GLU A 162 -10.61 -15.31 34.73
C GLU A 162 -10.62 -13.83 34.29
N GLY A 163 -11.73 -13.37 33.70
CA GLY A 163 -11.87 -12.00 33.17
C GLY A 163 -11.51 -11.86 31.68
N TYR A 164 -10.91 -12.88 31.07
CA TYR A 164 -10.58 -12.92 29.66
C TYR A 164 -11.75 -13.45 28.84
N ALA A 165 -11.94 -12.90 27.64
CA ALA A 165 -12.97 -13.31 26.70
C ALA A 165 -12.38 -13.92 25.41
N LEU A 166 -13.08 -14.91 24.87
CA LEU A 166 -12.73 -15.62 23.63
C LEU A 166 -14.02 -15.84 22.82
N SER A 167 -13.98 -15.68 21.51
CA SER A 167 -15.07 -16.13 20.64
C SER A 167 -14.63 -17.24 19.70
N LEU A 168 -15.55 -18.14 19.39
CA LEU A 168 -15.48 -19.08 18.27
C LEU A 168 -16.61 -18.74 17.29
N THR A 169 -16.28 -18.45 16.04
CA THR A 169 -17.25 -18.41 14.95
C THR A 169 -16.99 -19.56 13.99
N ALA A 170 -18.05 -20.20 13.51
CA ALA A 170 -17.98 -21.18 12.44
C ALA A 170 -19.12 -20.91 11.46
N SER A 171 -18.84 -20.70 10.18
CA SER A 171 -19.86 -20.43 9.17
C SER A 171 -19.58 -21.24 7.91
N GLN A 172 -20.61 -21.88 7.37
CA GLN A 172 -20.52 -22.54 6.08
C GLN A 172 -20.14 -21.52 5.00
N SER A 173 -19.08 -21.84 4.27
CA SER A 173 -18.64 -21.16 3.07
C SER A 173 -19.41 -21.71 1.87
N GLY A 174 -19.45 -20.94 0.79
CA GLY A 174 -20.20 -21.30 -0.42
C GLY A 174 -19.65 -22.53 -1.18
N ASP A 175 -18.38 -22.87 -0.96
CA ASP A 175 -17.70 -24.06 -1.48
C ASP A 175 -18.01 -25.36 -0.69
N GLY A 176 -18.85 -25.26 0.34
CA GLY A 176 -19.22 -26.37 1.23
C GLY A 176 -18.22 -26.64 2.35
N SER A 177 -17.13 -25.87 2.46
CA SER A 177 -16.27 -25.84 3.65
C SER A 177 -16.93 -25.05 4.79
N THR A 178 -16.37 -25.13 5.98
CA THR A 178 -16.70 -24.26 7.11
C THR A 178 -15.51 -23.36 7.40
N MET A 179 -15.70 -22.04 7.31
CA MET A 179 -14.74 -21.06 7.82
C MET A 179 -14.86 -21.01 9.35
N VAL A 180 -13.73 -21.14 10.05
CA VAL A 180 -13.67 -21.13 11.50
C VAL A 180 -12.72 -20.06 11.98
N SER A 181 -13.16 -19.24 12.94
CA SER A 181 -12.32 -18.25 13.60
C SER A 181 -12.40 -18.41 15.12
N LEU A 182 -11.25 -18.46 15.78
CA LEU A 182 -11.11 -18.28 17.22
C LEU A 182 -10.36 -16.97 17.45
N ILE A 183 -10.88 -16.09 18.31
CA ILE A 183 -10.29 -14.78 18.59
C ILE A 183 -10.31 -14.51 20.08
N HIS A 184 -9.15 -14.15 20.64
CA HIS A 184 -9.03 -13.57 21.97
C HIS A 184 -9.50 -12.12 21.96
N HIS A 185 -10.32 -11.76 22.94
CA HIS A 185 -10.81 -10.39 23.13
C HIS A 185 -10.17 -9.70 24.34
N GLY A 186 -9.06 -10.26 24.84
CA GLY A 186 -8.37 -9.73 26.02
C GLY A 186 -9.19 -9.80 27.30
N ASN A 187 -8.81 -8.96 28.26
CA ASN A 187 -9.35 -8.86 29.62
C ASN A 187 -10.07 -7.53 29.89
N ILE A 188 -10.35 -6.73 28.85
CA ILE A 188 -10.98 -5.42 28.98
C ILE A 188 -12.49 -5.58 28.80
N ASP A 189 -13.27 -5.25 29.84
CA ASP A 189 -14.71 -5.03 29.66
C ASP A 189 -14.92 -3.67 29.00
N LEU A 190 -15.37 -3.68 27.74
CA LEU A 190 -15.61 -2.45 26.99
C LEU A 190 -16.60 -1.51 27.66
N ARG A 191 -17.48 -2.01 28.53
CA ARG A 191 -18.40 -1.15 29.32
C ARG A 191 -17.68 -0.26 30.33
N ALA A 192 -16.46 -0.64 30.72
CA ALA A 192 -15.61 0.14 31.61
C ALA A 192 -14.79 1.22 30.89
N LEU A 193 -14.73 1.17 29.55
CA LEU A 193 -14.12 2.23 28.75
C LEU A 193 -14.90 3.54 28.87
N PRO A 194 -14.24 4.70 28.72
CA PRO A 194 -14.87 5.99 28.93
C PRO A 194 -15.99 6.24 27.93
N GLN A 195 -17.15 6.60 28.47
CA GLN A 195 -18.33 7.03 27.72
C GLN A 195 -18.71 8.42 28.20
N MET A 196 -19.26 9.23 27.29
CA MET A 196 -19.76 10.56 27.63
C MET A 196 -20.80 10.47 28.77
N ALA A 197 -20.86 11.48 29.63
CA ALA A 197 -21.81 11.50 30.74
C ALA A 197 -23.29 11.52 30.29
N ASP A 198 -23.53 11.93 29.04
CA ASP A 198 -24.83 11.95 28.37
C ASP A 198 -25.02 10.75 27.42
N ALA A 199 -24.19 9.71 27.55
CA ALA A 199 -24.25 8.53 26.71
C ALA A 199 -25.59 7.79 26.85
N GLU A 200 -26.11 7.37 25.71
CA GLU A 200 -27.27 6.50 25.56
C GLU A 200 -26.79 5.11 25.14
N GLU A 201 -27.35 4.07 25.78
CA GLU A 201 -26.99 2.68 25.52
C GLU A 201 -27.27 2.29 24.07
N GLY A 202 -26.27 1.68 23.42
CA GLY A 202 -26.40 1.08 22.10
C GLY A 202 -26.23 -0.44 22.16
N PHE A 203 -25.20 -0.93 21.47
CA PHE A 203 -24.92 -2.36 21.33
C PHE A 203 -23.69 -2.74 22.14
N VAL A 204 -23.70 -3.92 22.77
CA VAL A 204 -22.53 -4.46 23.47
C VAL A 204 -22.32 -5.92 23.10
N ALA A 205 -21.12 -6.22 22.62
CA ALA A 205 -20.55 -7.54 22.45
C ALA A 205 -19.17 -7.59 23.14
N PRO A 206 -18.56 -8.77 23.32
CA PRO A 206 -17.27 -8.89 24.01
C PRO A 206 -16.13 -8.04 23.43
N ASN A 207 -16.15 -7.75 22.12
CA ASN A 207 -15.13 -6.98 21.42
C ASN A 207 -15.64 -5.72 20.73
N THR A 208 -16.92 -5.39 20.92
CA THR A 208 -17.50 -4.17 20.36
C THR A 208 -18.48 -3.54 21.33
N LEU A 209 -18.33 -2.24 21.57
CA LEU A 209 -19.29 -1.41 22.29
C LEU A 209 -19.69 -0.24 21.39
N ILE A 210 -20.99 -0.05 21.20
CA ILE A 210 -21.57 1.11 20.54
C ILE A 210 -22.43 1.86 21.54
N TYR A 211 -22.19 3.17 21.67
CA TYR A 211 -23.07 4.08 22.41
C TYR A 211 -23.30 5.37 21.60
N PHE A 212 -24.33 6.12 21.98
CA PHE A 212 -24.66 7.38 21.32
C PHE A 212 -24.54 8.56 22.28
N SER A 213 -24.13 9.72 21.79
CA SER A 213 -24.12 10.97 22.56
C SER A 213 -24.74 12.09 21.72
N PRO A 214 -25.54 12.99 22.32
CA PRO A 214 -26.00 14.21 21.66
C PRO A 214 -24.88 15.24 21.45
N SER A 215 -23.71 15.05 22.06
CA SER A 215 -22.53 15.89 21.87
C SER A 215 -21.93 15.71 20.47
N GLY A 216 -21.20 16.72 19.97
CA GLY A 216 -20.62 16.68 18.61
C GLY A 216 -19.36 15.81 18.50
N VAL A 217 -19.07 15.29 17.31
CA VAL A 217 -17.92 14.39 17.02
C VAL A 217 -16.60 14.89 17.59
N ALA A 218 -16.25 16.17 17.36
CA ALA A 218 -14.98 16.73 17.85
C ALA A 218 -14.89 16.83 19.38
N GLU A 219 -16.02 17.05 20.06
CA GLU A 219 -16.09 17.09 21.52
C GLU A 219 -15.92 15.69 22.11
N VAL A 220 -16.63 14.72 21.53
CA VAL A 220 -16.55 13.31 21.91
C VAL A 220 -15.14 12.77 21.70
N ALA A 221 -14.52 13.02 20.53
CA ALA A 221 -13.15 12.57 20.26
C ALA A 221 -12.13 13.18 21.22
N LYS A 222 -12.28 14.46 21.57
CA LYS A 222 -11.41 15.09 22.57
C LYS A 222 -11.57 14.43 23.95
N PHE A 223 -12.80 14.15 24.36
CA PHE A 223 -13.08 13.43 25.61
C PHE A 223 -12.46 12.03 25.58
N THR A 224 -12.69 11.25 24.52
CA THR A 224 -12.16 9.90 24.35
C THR A 224 -10.64 9.86 24.49
N ARG A 225 -9.91 10.75 23.80
CA ARG A 225 -8.44 10.86 23.94
C ARG A 225 -8.00 11.13 25.37
N GLN A 226 -8.64 12.09 26.04
CA GLN A 226 -8.26 12.50 27.38
C GLN A 226 -8.47 11.39 28.41
N GLU A 227 -9.62 10.72 28.35
CA GLU A 227 -9.96 9.69 29.33
C GLU A 227 -9.25 8.37 29.07
N LEU A 228 -9.02 7.98 27.80
CA LEU A 228 -8.24 6.79 27.47
C LEU A 228 -6.77 6.97 27.84
N ALA A 229 -6.18 8.14 27.55
CA ALA A 229 -4.81 8.44 27.98
C ALA A 229 -4.67 8.40 29.52
N ALA A 230 -5.68 8.86 30.27
CA ALA A 230 -5.71 8.76 31.73
C ALA A 230 -5.77 7.31 32.25
N GLN A 231 -6.15 6.36 31.39
CA GLN A 231 -6.18 4.92 31.66
C GLN A 231 -4.95 4.18 31.09
N GLY A 232 -3.93 4.91 30.60
CA GLY A 232 -2.69 4.33 30.08
C GLY A 232 -2.79 3.79 28.65
N TRP A 233 -3.77 4.24 27.86
CA TRP A 233 -3.85 3.93 26.43
C TRP A 233 -3.06 4.97 25.63
N HIS A 234 -2.21 4.51 24.71
CA HIS A 234 -1.42 5.38 23.85
C HIS A 234 -2.10 5.55 22.50
N GLU A 235 -2.47 6.78 22.13
CA GLU A 235 -2.96 7.07 20.77
C GLU A 235 -1.80 6.94 19.78
N TYR A 236 -2.04 6.31 18.63
CA TYR A 236 -1.05 6.14 17.57
C TYR A 236 -1.64 6.48 16.20
N THR A 237 -0.75 6.79 15.25
CA THR A 237 -1.06 6.86 13.81
C THR A 237 -0.39 5.74 13.05
N ARG A 238 -0.97 5.27 11.96
CA ARG A 238 -0.28 4.30 11.10
C ARG A 238 0.79 5.00 10.26
N PRO A 239 2.00 4.42 10.12
CA PRO A 239 3.04 4.97 9.24
C PRO A 239 2.49 5.21 7.84
N ASN A 240 2.94 6.27 7.18
CA ASN A 240 2.56 6.59 5.80
C ASN A 240 1.05 6.81 5.57
N THR A 241 0.24 6.94 6.63
CA THR A 241 -1.19 7.24 6.49
C THR A 241 -1.46 8.74 6.66
N SER A 242 -2.16 9.31 5.69
CA SER A 242 -2.70 10.66 5.82
C SER A 242 -4.16 10.56 6.31
N SER A 243 -4.46 11.21 7.43
CA SER A 243 -5.84 11.35 7.91
C SER A 243 -6.41 12.69 7.43
N ALA A 244 -7.60 12.66 6.84
CA ALA A 244 -8.34 13.88 6.51
C ALA A 244 -9.23 14.27 7.69
N ASP A 245 -9.20 15.54 8.10
CA ASP A 245 -10.14 16.08 9.08
C ASP A 245 -11.57 16.02 8.51
N ASN A 246 -12.34 15.02 8.94
CA ASN A 246 -13.75 14.93 8.67
C ASN A 246 -14.53 15.42 9.90
N ALA A 247 -15.32 16.48 9.72
CA ALA A 247 -16.08 17.07 10.82
C ALA A 247 -17.17 16.14 11.37
N ASP A 248 -17.64 15.20 10.54
CA ASP A 248 -18.71 14.26 10.87
C ASP A 248 -18.18 12.87 11.23
N MET A 249 -16.86 12.65 11.18
CA MET A 249 -16.25 11.35 11.45
C MET A 249 -14.79 11.46 11.91
N GLN A 250 -14.41 10.74 12.97
CA GLN A 250 -13.03 10.55 13.38
C GLN A 250 -12.80 9.09 13.77
N THR A 251 -11.65 8.56 13.35
CA THR A 251 -11.14 7.26 13.83
C THR A 251 -9.93 7.54 14.70
N LEU A 252 -9.95 7.00 15.91
CA LEU A 252 -8.83 7.06 16.85
C LEU A 252 -8.33 5.64 17.08
N SER A 253 -7.02 5.45 17.09
CA SER A 253 -6.41 4.15 17.36
C SER A 253 -5.53 4.25 18.60
N PHE A 254 -5.69 3.29 19.49
CA PHE A 254 -4.96 3.23 20.75
C PHE A 254 -4.37 1.85 20.96
N ILE A 255 -3.26 1.79 21.67
CA ILE A 255 -2.61 0.55 22.08
C ILE A 255 -2.38 0.56 23.58
N GLN A 256 -2.57 -0.60 24.20
CA GLN A 256 -2.12 -0.90 25.56
C GLN A 256 -1.73 -2.38 25.62
N ASN A 257 -0.46 -2.65 25.92
CA ASN A 257 0.11 -4.00 25.94
C ASN A 257 -0.26 -4.77 24.65
N GLY A 258 -0.85 -5.95 24.77
CA GLY A 258 -1.16 -6.84 23.65
C GLY A 258 -2.50 -6.58 22.99
N LEU A 259 -3.13 -5.42 23.22
CA LEU A 259 -4.44 -5.08 22.67
C LEU A 259 -4.42 -3.73 21.94
N GLU A 260 -5.05 -3.71 20.76
CA GLU A 260 -5.39 -2.49 20.04
C GLU A 260 -6.88 -2.17 20.24
N LEU A 261 -7.15 -0.91 20.58
CA LEU A 261 -8.48 -0.33 20.70
C LEU A 261 -8.68 0.71 19.60
N SER A 262 -9.64 0.48 18.71
CA SER A 262 -10.11 1.49 17.76
C SER A 262 -11.38 2.16 18.29
N SER A 263 -11.46 3.49 18.17
CA SER A 263 -12.68 4.27 18.41
C SER A 263 -13.12 4.92 17.11
N PHE A 264 -14.22 4.44 16.54
CA PHE A 264 -14.88 5.04 15.39
C PHE A 264 -16.02 5.95 15.86
N ILE A 265 -15.85 7.25 15.63
CA ILE A 265 -16.73 8.31 16.10
C ILE A 265 -17.37 8.95 14.88
N SER A 266 -18.68 8.87 14.71
CA SER A 266 -19.35 9.41 13.52
C SER A 266 -20.75 9.92 13.81
N VAL A 267 -21.26 10.84 12.97
CA VAL A 267 -22.68 11.19 12.99
C VAL A 267 -23.50 9.99 12.53
N ALA A 268 -24.54 9.62 13.28
CA ALA A 268 -25.46 8.55 12.94
C ALA A 268 -26.84 9.11 12.52
N PRO A 269 -27.13 9.24 11.21
CA PRO A 269 -28.39 9.81 10.74
C PRO A 269 -29.62 9.02 11.18
N ALA A 270 -29.49 7.71 11.32
CA ALA A 270 -30.56 6.82 11.79
C ALA A 270 -30.91 7.00 13.28
N GLN A 271 -30.06 7.68 14.04
CA GLN A 271 -30.21 7.94 15.48
C GLN A 271 -30.37 9.44 15.75
N ASP A 272 -31.22 10.09 14.94
CA ASP A 272 -31.50 11.54 15.03
C ASP A 272 -30.25 12.43 14.87
N ASN A 273 -29.27 11.99 14.06
CA ASN A 273 -27.96 12.64 13.88
C ASN A 273 -27.15 12.81 15.18
N LYS A 274 -27.35 11.96 16.18
CA LYS A 274 -26.45 11.88 17.34
C LYS A 274 -25.07 11.36 16.90
N THR A 275 -24.06 11.63 17.71
CA THR A 275 -22.73 11.03 17.53
C THR A 275 -22.77 9.59 18.02
N SER A 276 -22.47 8.64 17.14
CA SER A 276 -22.19 7.25 17.46
C SER A 276 -20.71 7.09 17.78
N VAL A 277 -20.42 6.36 18.85
CA VAL A 277 -19.07 5.94 19.20
C VAL A 277 -19.05 4.43 19.21
N GLN A 278 -18.19 3.85 18.39
CA GLN A 278 -17.93 2.42 18.37
C GLN A 278 -16.50 2.17 18.85
N TYR A 279 -16.37 1.49 19.99
CA TYR A 279 -15.12 0.89 20.42
C TYR A 279 -15.02 -0.52 19.86
N SER A 280 -13.88 -0.85 19.25
CA SER A 280 -13.54 -2.18 18.76
C SER A 280 -12.18 -2.58 19.31
N LEU A 281 -12.09 -3.79 19.85
CA LEU A 281 -10.86 -4.29 20.46
C LEU A 281 -10.37 -5.51 19.69
N ILE A 282 -9.08 -5.54 19.37
CA ILE A 282 -8.43 -6.67 18.72
C ILE A 282 -7.14 -7.04 19.45
N PRO A 283 -6.76 -8.32 19.49
CA PRO A 283 -5.48 -8.74 20.02
C PRO A 283 -4.36 -8.42 19.02
N LEU A 284 -3.17 -8.12 19.53
CA LEU A 284 -1.96 -7.96 18.75
C LEU A 284 -1.21 -9.29 18.64
N ALA A 285 -0.44 -9.43 17.56
CA ALA A 285 0.44 -10.58 17.36
C ALA A 285 1.70 -10.51 18.24
N LEU A 286 2.15 -9.30 18.61
CA LEU A 286 3.28 -9.08 19.51
C LEU A 286 3.09 -7.85 20.41
N ASP A 287 3.73 -7.87 21.58
CA ASP A 287 3.82 -6.73 22.49
C ASP A 287 5.00 -5.83 22.07
N MET A 288 4.75 -4.53 21.81
CA MET A 288 5.79 -3.51 21.58
C MET A 288 5.69 -2.42 22.66
N PRO A 289 6.54 -2.45 23.71
CA PRO A 289 6.46 -1.51 24.82
C PRO A 289 6.58 -0.04 24.38
N ILE A 290 5.67 0.80 24.87
CA ILE A 290 5.65 2.24 24.62
C ILE A 290 5.90 2.98 25.95
N PRO A 291 6.93 3.82 26.06
CA PRO A 291 7.15 4.65 27.24
C PRO A 291 5.99 5.64 27.49
N ASP A 292 5.69 5.92 28.78
CA ASP A 292 4.65 6.88 29.19
C ASP A 292 4.84 8.30 28.60
N ASP A 293 6.08 8.68 28.32
CA ASP A 293 6.47 9.99 27.80
C ASP A 293 6.56 10.02 26.26
N ALA A 294 6.24 8.92 25.58
CA ALA A 294 6.27 8.84 24.13
C ALA A 294 5.25 9.79 23.47
N THR A 295 5.68 10.42 22.38
CA THR A 295 4.89 11.34 21.55
C THR A 295 5.10 11.02 20.08
N LYS A 296 4.21 11.48 19.20
CA LYS A 296 4.23 11.16 17.75
C LYS A 296 4.37 9.64 17.52
N VAL A 297 3.57 8.86 18.24
CA VAL A 297 3.60 7.40 18.17
C VAL A 297 3.05 6.95 16.81
N GLU A 298 3.87 6.24 16.06
CA GLU A 298 3.54 5.58 14.81
C GLU A 298 3.61 4.06 15.02
N PHE A 299 2.56 3.34 14.64
CA PHE A 299 2.48 1.90 14.88
C PHE A 299 1.78 1.16 13.74
N ASP A 300 2.34 0.00 13.38
CA ASP A 300 1.72 -0.96 12.48
C ASP A 300 1.87 -2.39 13.02
N ALA A 301 0.74 -3.08 13.23
CA ALA A 301 0.72 -4.46 13.71
C ALA A 301 0.93 -5.48 12.58
N SER A 302 0.61 -5.12 11.34
CA SER A 302 0.73 -6.01 10.17
C SER A 302 2.17 -6.10 9.66
N GLN A 303 2.92 -5.02 9.81
CA GLN A 303 4.37 -4.96 9.65
C GLN A 303 4.94 -4.48 10.99
N PRO A 304 5.40 -5.37 11.88
CA PRO A 304 5.74 -5.03 13.26
C PRO A 304 6.62 -3.79 13.38
N TYR A 305 6.02 -2.62 13.60
CA TYR A 305 6.71 -1.34 13.60
C TYR A 305 6.18 -0.46 14.72
N LEU A 306 7.09 0.17 15.45
CA LEU A 306 6.80 1.21 16.44
C LEU A 306 7.83 2.33 16.31
N GLY A 307 7.39 3.51 15.93
CA GLY A 307 8.17 4.75 15.91
C GLY A 307 7.63 5.76 16.93
N PHE A 308 8.48 6.49 17.64
CA PHE A 308 8.05 7.60 18.50
C PHE A 308 9.17 8.58 18.82
N GLN A 309 8.81 9.70 19.45
CA GLN A 309 9.72 10.65 20.07
C GLN A 309 9.55 10.66 21.58
N SER A 310 10.65 10.73 22.31
CA SER A 310 10.67 10.85 23.77
C SER A 310 11.62 11.97 24.22
N PRO A 311 11.26 12.74 25.26
CA PRO A 311 12.13 13.77 25.84
C PRO A 311 13.30 13.21 26.67
N VAL A 312 13.35 11.90 26.96
CA VAL A 312 14.43 11.29 27.74
C VAL A 312 15.61 10.87 26.86
N SER A 313 16.77 10.59 27.48
CA SER A 313 18.00 10.23 26.77
C SER A 313 17.97 8.80 26.20
N PRO A 314 18.81 8.48 25.19
CA PRO A 314 18.97 7.11 24.70
C PRO A 314 19.27 6.11 25.82
N ASP A 315 20.16 6.44 26.76
CA ASP A 315 20.47 5.59 27.91
C ASP A 315 19.24 5.21 28.75
N THR A 316 18.31 6.15 28.94
CA THR A 316 17.08 5.90 29.71
C THR A 316 16.16 4.94 28.97
N LEU A 317 16.05 5.10 27.64
CA LEU A 317 15.24 4.21 26.80
C LEU A 317 15.89 2.82 26.66
N VAL A 318 17.21 2.71 26.61
CA VAL A 318 17.94 1.43 26.66
C VAL A 318 17.59 0.67 27.95
N GLU A 319 17.63 1.32 29.11
CA GLU A 319 17.25 0.69 30.38
C GLU A 319 15.78 0.25 30.41
N PHE A 320 14.89 1.09 29.87
CA PHE A 320 13.48 0.76 29.70
C PHE A 320 13.29 -0.50 28.84
N TYR A 321 13.81 -0.51 27.60
CA TYR A 321 13.61 -1.63 26.68
C TYR A 321 14.26 -2.91 27.16
N ARG A 322 15.44 -2.87 27.78
CA ARG A 322 16.04 -4.05 28.41
C ARG A 322 15.12 -4.66 29.47
N THR A 323 14.46 -3.82 30.26
CA THR A 323 13.55 -4.27 31.32
C THR A 323 12.26 -4.85 30.74
N GLU A 324 11.59 -4.09 29.87
CA GLU A 324 10.28 -4.47 29.32
C GLU A 324 10.38 -5.66 28.36
N MET A 325 11.35 -5.66 27.44
CA MET A 325 11.53 -6.76 26.48
C MET A 325 11.89 -8.07 27.21
N THR A 326 12.73 -8.02 28.25
CA THR A 326 13.03 -9.20 29.08
C THR A 326 11.78 -9.71 29.80
N ALA A 327 10.94 -8.82 30.33
CA ALA A 327 9.68 -9.20 30.97
C ALA A 327 8.71 -9.87 29.99
N LEU A 328 8.73 -9.45 28.73
CA LEU A 328 7.97 -10.04 27.63
C LEU A 328 8.57 -11.35 27.09
N GLY A 329 9.80 -11.70 27.50
CA GLY A 329 10.45 -12.97 27.16
C GLY A 329 11.41 -12.89 25.97
N TRP A 330 11.71 -11.68 25.51
CA TRP A 330 12.77 -11.44 24.55
C TRP A 330 14.13 -11.49 25.22
N THR A 331 15.15 -11.89 24.46
CA THR A 331 16.54 -11.95 24.91
C THR A 331 17.37 -11.01 24.07
N GLU A 332 18.08 -10.07 24.70
CA GLU A 332 19.03 -9.21 23.99
C GLU A 332 20.20 -10.04 23.44
N ILE A 333 20.56 -9.79 22.18
CA ILE A 333 21.81 -10.28 21.59
C ILE A 333 22.89 -9.25 21.96
N GLU A 334 23.49 -9.41 23.15
CA GLU A 334 24.43 -8.43 23.72
C GLU A 334 25.60 -8.09 22.78
N ASP A 335 26.08 -9.06 22.00
CA ASP A 335 27.20 -8.88 21.06
C ASP A 335 26.85 -7.93 19.89
N ARG A 336 25.57 -7.63 19.67
CA ARG A 336 25.08 -6.70 18.63
C ARG A 336 24.68 -5.33 19.17
N ALA A 337 24.83 -5.08 20.47
CA ALA A 337 24.45 -3.82 21.09
C ALA A 337 25.45 -2.70 20.74
N ILE A 338 24.94 -1.58 20.22
CA ILE A 338 25.70 -0.35 19.98
C ILE A 338 25.15 0.71 20.92
N ILE A 339 25.96 1.28 21.81
CA ILE A 339 25.50 2.31 22.75
C ILE A 339 26.49 3.47 22.78
N ASN A 340 26.02 4.64 22.35
CA ASN A 340 26.72 5.91 22.38
C ASN A 340 25.83 6.97 23.06
N PRO A 341 26.40 8.10 23.52
CA PRO A 341 25.62 9.14 24.20
C PRO A 341 24.45 9.69 23.38
N ASP A 342 24.60 9.75 22.05
CA ASP A 342 23.63 10.36 21.15
C ASP A 342 22.82 9.33 20.35
N GLN A 343 23.22 8.06 20.34
CA GLN A 343 22.58 6.99 19.55
C GLN A 343 22.73 5.62 20.23
N ALA A 344 21.74 4.74 20.09
CA ALA A 344 21.87 3.35 20.51
C ALA A 344 21.12 2.39 19.58
N SER A 345 21.61 1.17 19.46
CA SER A 345 20.96 0.06 18.77
C SER A 345 20.99 -1.18 19.65
N LEU A 346 19.86 -1.87 19.78
CA LEU A 346 19.71 -3.12 20.53
C LEU A 346 18.95 -4.13 19.67
N THR A 347 19.44 -5.36 19.59
CA THR A 347 18.73 -6.47 18.95
C THR A 347 18.20 -7.42 20.00
N PHE A 348 16.93 -7.79 19.86
CA PHE A 348 16.23 -8.71 20.75
C PHE A 348 15.71 -9.91 19.94
N ASP A 349 16.03 -11.12 20.38
CA ASP A 349 15.54 -12.36 19.79
C ASP A 349 14.43 -12.99 20.64
N ASN A 350 13.48 -13.64 19.98
CA ASN A 350 12.46 -14.44 20.63
C ASN A 350 12.18 -15.72 19.83
N GLU A 351 12.81 -16.82 20.27
CA GLU A 351 12.63 -18.15 19.70
C GLU A 351 11.17 -18.61 19.64
N ALA A 352 10.32 -18.21 20.60
CA ALA A 352 8.92 -18.62 20.65
C ALA A 352 8.06 -17.89 19.62
N GLU A 353 8.48 -16.68 19.24
CA GLU A 353 7.87 -15.89 18.16
C GLU A 353 8.60 -16.09 16.81
N GLN A 354 9.71 -16.83 16.80
CA GLN A 354 10.56 -17.07 15.62
C GLN A 354 10.95 -15.78 14.90
N MET A 355 11.23 -14.73 15.68
CA MET A 355 11.54 -13.40 15.16
C MET A 355 12.57 -12.70 16.06
N ALA A 356 13.27 -11.75 15.46
CA ALA A 356 14.07 -10.77 16.16
C ALA A 356 13.58 -9.36 15.83
N LEU A 357 13.77 -8.43 16.78
CA LEU A 357 13.47 -7.01 16.63
C LEU A 357 14.73 -6.18 16.89
N THR A 358 14.88 -5.08 16.15
CA THR A 358 15.91 -4.07 16.38
C THR A 358 15.28 -2.80 16.90
N LEU A 359 15.78 -2.32 18.04
CA LEU A 359 15.52 -0.97 18.55
C LEU A 359 16.64 -0.05 18.07
N SER A 360 16.30 1.02 17.37
CA SER A 360 17.20 2.11 16.97
C SER A 360 16.81 3.40 17.68
N LEU A 361 17.76 4.04 18.35
CA LEU A 361 17.60 5.29 19.09
C LEU A 361 18.56 6.35 18.53
N ALA A 362 18.07 7.55 18.29
CA ALA A 362 18.88 8.69 17.87
C ALA A 362 18.41 9.99 18.50
N THR A 363 19.35 10.77 19.03
CA THR A 363 19.08 12.10 19.58
C THR A 363 18.84 13.08 18.44
N GLY A 364 17.74 13.82 18.51
CA GLY A 364 17.39 14.89 17.58
C GLY A 364 16.93 16.16 18.29
N ASP A 365 16.54 17.17 17.50
CA ASP A 365 16.14 18.48 18.02
C ASP A 365 14.92 18.43 18.95
N ASP A 366 14.04 17.45 18.77
CA ASP A 366 12.80 17.25 19.51
C ASP A 366 12.92 16.20 20.65
N GLY A 367 14.12 15.71 20.95
CA GLY A 367 14.36 14.61 21.91
C GLY A 367 14.95 13.37 21.24
N THR A 368 14.83 12.21 21.89
CA THR A 368 15.28 10.93 21.32
C THR A 368 14.18 10.35 20.42
N ALA A 369 14.50 10.16 19.15
CA ALA A 369 13.69 9.36 18.23
C ALA A 369 13.99 7.87 18.47
N ALA A 370 12.96 7.05 18.50
CA ALA A 370 13.04 5.62 18.71
C ALA A 370 12.26 4.89 17.62
N VAL A 371 12.82 3.81 17.10
CA VAL A 371 12.19 2.90 16.14
C VAL A 371 12.44 1.46 16.60
N LEU A 372 11.38 0.67 16.74
CA LEU A 372 11.43 -0.77 16.97
C LEU A 372 10.77 -1.46 15.78
N GLN A 373 11.49 -2.35 15.12
CA GLN A 373 11.04 -3.01 13.88
C GLN A 373 11.68 -4.40 13.73
N PRO A 374 11.27 -5.26 12.77
CA PRO A 374 11.88 -6.57 12.58
C PRO A 374 13.37 -6.43 12.30
N PHE A 375 14.13 -7.38 12.81
CA PHE A 375 15.55 -7.50 12.52
C PHE A 375 15.74 -7.84 11.04
N ASP A 376 16.39 -6.94 10.32
CA ASP A 376 16.84 -7.19 8.95
C ASP A 376 18.25 -7.80 9.00
N ALA A 377 18.39 -9.03 8.48
CA ALA A 377 19.66 -9.76 8.52
C ALA A 377 20.69 -9.23 7.52
N ASP A 378 20.26 -8.52 6.48
CA ASP A 378 21.14 -7.94 5.46
C ASP A 378 21.91 -6.72 5.99
N LEU A 379 21.38 -6.08 7.05
CA LEU A 379 21.98 -4.93 7.74
C LEU A 379 23.13 -5.30 8.72
N LEU A 380 23.40 -6.59 8.97
CA LEU A 380 24.45 -7.04 9.88
C LEU A 380 25.54 -7.89 9.25
N THR A 381 25.37 -8.36 8.01
CA THR A 381 26.50 -8.81 7.20
C THR A 381 27.51 -7.69 6.92
N GLU A 382 27.07 -6.43 6.88
CA GLU A 382 27.94 -5.24 6.76
C GLU A 382 28.67 -4.84 8.06
N ILE A 383 28.23 -5.35 9.23
CA ILE A 383 28.81 -4.99 10.54
C ILE A 383 29.60 -6.17 11.13
N GLU A 384 29.17 -7.42 10.95
CA GLU A 384 29.86 -8.61 11.48
C GLU A 384 31.12 -9.00 10.69
N GLU A 385 31.31 -8.56 9.45
CA GLU A 385 32.61 -8.73 8.75
C GLU A 385 33.70 -7.77 9.27
N THR A 386 33.37 -6.87 10.21
CA THR A 386 34.29 -5.86 10.78
C THR A 386 34.71 -6.11 12.24
N SER A 387 34.64 -7.34 12.76
CA SER A 387 35.38 -7.67 14.01
C SER A 387 35.88 -9.13 14.11
N PRO A 388 37.21 -9.35 14.19
CA PRO A 388 37.80 -10.68 14.06
C PRO A 388 37.78 -11.43 15.39
N THR A 389 36.95 -12.47 15.49
CA THR A 389 37.26 -13.58 16.41
C THR A 389 38.00 -14.65 15.63
N ALA A 390 39.31 -14.73 15.89
CA ALA A 390 40.21 -15.67 15.25
C ALA A 390 39.83 -17.14 15.52
N GLU A 391 39.56 -17.90 14.47
CA GLU A 391 40.14 -19.24 14.33
C GLU A 391 40.45 -19.54 12.87
N VAL A 392 41.69 -19.96 12.65
CA VAL A 392 42.36 -20.10 11.34
C VAL A 392 41.85 -21.35 10.62
N SER A 393 41.49 -21.21 9.34
CA SER A 393 41.78 -22.27 8.38
C SER A 393 42.18 -21.67 7.03
N GLU A 394 43.48 -21.80 6.74
CA GLU A 394 44.04 -21.78 5.38
C GLU A 394 43.13 -22.64 4.48
N THR A 395 42.71 -22.24 3.30
CA THR A 395 43.51 -22.04 2.08
C THR A 395 42.50 -21.61 1.01
N GLU A 396 42.72 -20.52 0.26
CA GLU A 396 42.53 -20.50 -1.20
C GLU A 396 43.07 -19.20 -1.87
N THR A 397 43.97 -19.47 -2.82
CA THR A 397 44.62 -18.70 -3.87
C THR A 397 44.27 -17.20 -4.08
N SER A 398 45.29 -16.36 -3.84
CA SER A 398 45.38 -14.92 -4.13
C SER A 398 45.19 -14.57 -5.62
N ALA A 399 44.23 -13.70 -5.90
CA ALA A 399 44.31 -12.76 -7.01
C ALA A 399 45.39 -11.70 -6.71
N ALA A 400 46.08 -11.20 -7.73
CA ALA A 400 47.20 -10.28 -7.56
C ALA A 400 46.68 -8.85 -7.30
N MET A 401 47.08 -8.26 -6.16
CA MET A 401 46.74 -6.91 -5.76
C MET A 401 47.27 -5.83 -6.74
N PRO A 402 46.50 -4.77 -7.04
CA PRO A 402 46.94 -3.62 -7.83
C PRO A 402 48.21 -2.94 -7.28
N ASP A 403 49.12 -2.49 -8.17
CA ASP A 403 50.36 -1.82 -7.80
C ASP A 403 50.11 -0.33 -7.48
N LEU A 404 49.60 -0.05 -6.28
CA LEU A 404 49.30 1.30 -5.78
C LEU A 404 50.23 1.73 -4.62
N PRO A 405 50.51 3.04 -4.46
CA PRO A 405 51.32 3.54 -3.36
C PRO A 405 50.52 3.54 -2.05
N PHE A 406 51.13 3.11 -0.95
CA PHE A 406 50.56 3.16 0.39
C PHE A 406 51.38 4.07 1.32
N PRO A 407 50.75 4.83 2.24
CA PRO A 407 51.45 5.51 3.31
C PRO A 407 52.34 4.53 4.09
N ALA A 408 53.51 4.98 4.55
CA ALA A 408 54.46 4.10 5.25
C ALA A 408 53.93 3.53 6.59
N ASP A 409 52.86 4.12 7.10
CA ASP A 409 52.15 3.75 8.33
C ASP A 409 50.81 3.03 8.06
N ALA A 410 50.54 2.67 6.80
CA ALA A 410 49.40 1.84 6.44
C ALA A 410 49.47 0.49 7.18
N GLN A 411 48.34 0.10 7.77
CA GLN A 411 48.11 -1.10 8.54
C GLN A 411 46.89 -1.81 8.01
N ASP A 412 46.86 -3.14 8.15
CA ASP A 412 45.70 -3.96 7.80
C ASP A 412 45.25 -3.79 6.34
N VAL A 413 46.21 -3.77 5.42
CA VAL A 413 45.91 -3.66 3.99
C VAL A 413 45.27 -4.95 3.47
N VAL A 414 44.02 -4.85 3.04
CA VAL A 414 43.22 -5.92 2.45
C VAL A 414 42.88 -5.55 1.02
N TYR A 415 42.98 -6.51 0.10
CA TYR A 415 42.47 -6.37 -1.27
C TYR A 415 41.40 -7.42 -1.50
N ASP A 416 40.20 -6.96 -1.78
CA ASP A 416 39.11 -7.77 -2.28
C ASP A 416 39.12 -7.72 -3.81
N ALA A 417 39.38 -8.86 -4.43
CA ALA A 417 39.47 -8.95 -5.88
C ALA A 417 38.10 -9.08 -6.57
N ASP A 418 37.07 -9.53 -5.85
CA ASP A 418 35.71 -9.64 -6.35
C ASP A 418 35.02 -8.28 -6.27
N ALA A 419 35.28 -7.51 -5.21
CA ALA A 419 34.81 -6.13 -5.05
C ALA A 419 35.72 -5.07 -5.72
N THR A 420 36.89 -5.47 -6.23
CA THR A 420 37.90 -4.57 -6.80
C THR A 420 38.35 -3.43 -5.86
N GLN A 421 38.37 -3.70 -4.56
CA GLN A 421 38.53 -2.69 -3.52
C GLN A 421 39.72 -3.00 -2.61
N ILE A 422 40.47 -1.97 -2.23
CA ILE A 422 41.56 -2.04 -1.25
C ILE A 422 41.16 -1.24 -0.01
N THR A 423 41.25 -1.84 1.18
CA THR A 423 41.01 -1.15 2.45
C THR A 423 42.23 -1.25 3.36
N PHE A 424 42.50 -0.21 4.14
CA PHE A 424 43.54 -0.20 5.16
C PHE A 424 43.32 0.93 6.19
N THR A 425 44.06 0.92 7.29
CA THR A 425 44.07 2.01 8.28
C THR A 425 45.43 2.70 8.33
N SER A 426 45.45 4.00 8.61
CA SER A 426 46.67 4.79 8.82
C SER A 426 46.52 5.60 10.12
N PRO A 427 47.50 5.60 11.03
CA PRO A 427 47.49 6.49 12.19
C PRO A 427 47.60 7.99 11.84
N SER A 428 47.88 8.32 10.57
CA SER A 428 47.91 9.71 10.10
C SER A 428 46.50 10.28 9.94
N LYS A 429 46.37 11.61 9.95
CA LYS A 429 45.07 12.29 9.80
C LYS A 429 44.57 12.25 8.36
N VAL A 430 43.25 12.42 8.18
CA VAL A 430 42.58 12.42 6.86
C VAL A 430 43.29 13.35 5.88
N THR A 431 43.62 14.56 6.31
CA THR A 431 44.33 15.55 5.47
C THR A 431 45.76 15.13 5.10
N GLU A 432 46.46 14.40 5.98
CA GLU A 432 47.83 13.94 5.74
C GLU A 432 47.86 12.75 4.78
N VAL A 433 46.89 11.83 4.90
CA VAL A 433 46.70 10.70 3.97
C VAL A 433 46.25 11.20 2.60
N ALA A 434 45.35 12.18 2.54
CA ALA A 434 44.95 12.80 1.28
C ALA A 434 46.13 13.48 0.56
N GLU A 435 46.96 14.23 1.30
CA GLU A 435 48.15 14.87 0.76
C GLU A 435 49.20 13.86 0.26
N PHE A 436 49.29 12.67 0.88
CA PHE A 436 50.13 11.58 0.39
C PHE A 436 49.71 11.17 -1.03
N TYR A 437 48.43 10.84 -1.24
CA TYR A 437 47.93 10.38 -2.54
C TYR A 437 48.05 11.45 -3.63
N ARG A 438 47.77 12.72 -3.31
CA ARG A 438 47.98 13.85 -4.23
C ARG A 438 49.43 14.04 -4.67
N GLN A 439 50.39 13.57 -3.89
CA GLN A 439 51.82 13.66 -4.25
C GLN A 439 52.29 12.43 -5.03
N THR A 440 51.89 11.23 -4.62
CA THR A 440 52.47 9.98 -5.14
C THR A 440 51.79 9.47 -6.41
N LEU A 441 50.47 9.60 -6.53
CA LEU A 441 49.73 9.07 -7.68
C LEU A 441 50.07 9.80 -9.00
N PRO A 442 50.25 11.13 -9.02
CA PRO A 442 50.71 11.82 -10.23
C PRO A 442 52.10 11.39 -10.72
N GLU A 443 53.00 10.95 -9.83
CA GLU A 443 54.30 10.39 -10.22
C GLU A 443 54.17 9.05 -10.95
N GLN A 444 53.09 8.30 -10.68
CA GLN A 444 52.74 7.05 -11.36
C GLN A 444 51.87 7.28 -12.61
N GLY A 445 51.52 8.53 -12.92
CA GLY A 445 50.80 8.93 -14.12
C GLY A 445 49.28 9.03 -13.98
N TRP A 446 48.76 9.02 -12.75
CA TRP A 446 47.37 9.30 -12.43
C TRP A 446 47.09 10.80 -12.42
N GLN A 447 45.91 11.20 -12.87
CA GLN A 447 45.47 12.59 -12.88
C GLN A 447 44.29 12.75 -11.94
N GLU A 448 44.44 13.60 -10.92
CA GLU A 448 43.35 13.93 -9.99
C GLU A 448 42.27 14.73 -10.73
N ASP A 449 41.02 14.33 -10.56
CA ASP A 449 39.87 15.17 -10.90
C ASP A 449 39.50 16.04 -9.70
N ALA A 450 40.04 17.25 -9.70
CA ALA A 450 39.89 18.19 -8.59
C ALA A 450 38.45 18.72 -8.44
N ASP A 451 37.61 18.64 -9.47
CA ASP A 451 36.21 19.09 -9.39
C ASP A 451 35.35 18.08 -8.61
N PHE A 452 35.80 16.83 -8.50
CA PHE A 452 35.14 15.75 -7.75
C PHE A 452 35.90 15.32 -6.48
N SER A 453 37.06 15.92 -6.20
CA SER A 453 37.87 15.63 -5.02
C SER A 453 37.63 16.64 -3.89
N ILE A 454 37.26 16.17 -2.70
CA ILE A 454 37.02 16.98 -1.50
C ILE A 454 37.86 16.48 -0.32
N VAL A 455 38.47 17.39 0.45
CA VAL A 455 39.21 17.02 1.67
C VAL A 455 38.88 18.02 2.78
N GLU A 456 38.34 17.49 3.86
CA GLU A 456 38.00 18.17 5.11
C GLU A 456 38.71 17.50 6.30
N ASP A 457 38.57 18.06 7.50
CA ASP A 457 39.26 17.57 8.69
C ASP A 457 38.81 16.15 9.11
N THR A 458 37.57 15.77 8.78
CA THR A 458 36.94 14.50 9.18
C THR A 458 36.41 13.70 7.99
N PHE A 459 36.79 14.04 6.77
CA PHE A 459 36.37 13.32 5.56
C PHE A 459 37.27 13.69 4.38
N GLY A 460 37.62 12.74 3.54
CA GLY A 460 38.25 13.02 2.26
C GLY A 460 37.76 12.05 1.19
N SER A 461 37.60 12.54 -0.02
CA SER A 461 37.36 11.76 -1.22
C SER A 461 38.24 12.35 -2.32
N LEU A 462 39.05 11.50 -2.96
CA LEU A 462 39.94 11.88 -4.05
C LEU A 462 39.65 11.00 -5.25
N GLU A 463 39.45 11.61 -6.40
CA GLU A 463 39.20 10.92 -7.67
C GLU A 463 40.42 11.04 -8.57
N PHE A 464 40.91 9.92 -9.11
CA PHE A 464 42.02 9.89 -10.05
C PHE A 464 41.69 9.03 -11.28
N SER A 465 42.26 9.41 -12.42
CA SER A 465 42.15 8.63 -13.66
C SER A 465 43.50 8.41 -14.33
N GLN A 466 43.67 7.25 -14.97
CA GLN A 466 44.82 6.90 -15.81
C GLN A 466 44.35 6.07 -17.01
N GLY A 467 44.03 6.74 -18.13
CA GLY A 467 43.51 6.05 -19.30
C GLY A 467 42.05 5.66 -19.09
N ASP A 468 41.74 4.37 -19.23
CA ASP A 468 40.40 3.80 -18.93
C ASP A 468 40.29 3.33 -17.46
N ASP A 469 41.40 3.37 -16.69
CA ASP A 469 41.43 2.99 -15.28
C ASP A 469 41.09 4.19 -14.39
N THR A 470 40.30 3.96 -13.35
CA THR A 470 39.92 4.98 -12.35
C THR A 470 40.20 4.50 -10.93
N LEU A 471 40.54 5.46 -10.05
CA LEU A 471 40.70 5.26 -8.62
C LEU A 471 39.84 6.26 -7.87
N SER A 472 38.93 5.77 -7.05
CA SER A 472 38.28 6.57 -6.01
C SER A 472 38.92 6.24 -4.67
N ILE A 473 39.39 7.25 -3.94
CA ILE A 473 40.02 7.10 -2.62
C ILE A 473 39.19 7.83 -1.59
N THR A 474 38.57 7.07 -0.70
CA THR A 474 37.75 7.61 0.38
C THR A 474 38.45 7.46 1.74
N LEU A 475 38.39 8.52 2.55
CA LEU A 475 39.13 8.72 3.78
C LEU A 475 38.17 9.13 4.91
N PHE A 476 38.14 8.36 5.98
CA PHE A 476 37.32 8.65 7.16
C PHE A 476 38.17 8.59 8.44
N PRO A 477 37.84 9.32 9.50
CA PRO A 477 38.45 9.13 10.81
C PRO A 477 38.25 7.69 11.30
N ASP A 478 39.33 7.06 11.73
CA ASP A 478 39.28 5.74 12.34
C ASP A 478 38.62 5.85 13.73
N VAL A 479 37.36 5.45 13.78
CA VAL A 479 36.48 5.47 14.95
C VAL A 479 36.84 4.42 16.00
N ILE A 480 37.73 3.46 15.67
CA ILE A 480 38.18 2.40 16.59
C ILE A 480 39.42 2.85 17.38
N SER A 481 40.41 3.48 16.72
CA SER A 481 41.61 3.99 17.40
C SER A 481 41.46 5.42 17.95
N GLY A 482 40.52 6.20 17.43
CA GLY A 482 40.16 7.53 17.90
C GLY A 482 41.05 8.68 17.44
N ASP A 483 42.13 8.41 16.69
CA ASP A 483 43.07 9.44 16.18
C ASP A 483 43.67 9.12 14.78
N GLY A 484 43.17 8.10 14.05
CA GLY A 484 43.68 7.67 12.73
C GLY A 484 42.72 7.92 11.55
N THR A 485 43.02 7.36 10.39
CA THR A 485 42.25 7.41 9.14
C THR A 485 42.03 6.01 8.59
N GLN A 486 40.79 5.64 8.35
CA GLN A 486 40.42 4.51 7.51
C GLN A 486 40.43 4.94 6.04
N VAL A 487 41.03 4.11 5.19
CA VAL A 487 41.21 4.38 3.76
C VAL A 487 40.57 3.25 2.97
N MET A 488 39.78 3.64 1.97
CA MET A 488 39.16 2.75 1.00
C MET A 488 39.55 3.22 -0.40
N ILE A 489 39.99 2.30 -1.25
CA ILE A 489 40.37 2.57 -2.63
C ILE A 489 39.59 1.63 -3.54
N ASP A 490 38.73 2.19 -4.38
CA ASP A 490 38.04 1.45 -5.42
C ASP A 490 38.87 1.50 -6.71
N VAL A 491 39.16 0.33 -7.30
CA VAL A 491 40.06 0.20 -8.45
C VAL A 491 39.29 -0.36 -9.64
N SER A 492 38.88 0.50 -10.56
CA SER A 492 38.15 0.09 -11.77
C SER A 492 39.06 0.03 -12.99
N GLY A 493 38.90 -1.01 -13.82
CA GLY A 493 39.63 -1.20 -15.10
C GLY A 493 40.83 -2.16 -15.08
N MET A 494 41.32 -2.54 -13.90
CA MET A 494 42.54 -3.37 -13.75
C MET A 494 42.25 -4.88 -13.73
N VAL A 495 42.06 -5.52 -14.88
CA VAL A 495 41.87 -7.00 -14.94
C VAL A 495 43.13 -7.74 -15.42
N ALA A 496 43.63 -8.68 -14.60
CA ALA A 496 44.69 -9.61 -15.00
C ALA A 496 44.15 -10.71 -15.94
N PRO A 497 44.88 -11.11 -17.01
CA PRO A 497 44.38 -12.08 -17.97
C PRO A 497 44.39 -13.52 -17.41
N ALA A 498 43.22 -14.18 -17.38
CA ALA A 498 43.08 -15.57 -16.98
C ALA A 498 43.48 -16.55 -18.10
N GLU A 499 44.29 -17.56 -17.76
CA GLU A 499 44.78 -18.62 -18.64
C GLU A 499 43.74 -19.78 -18.77
N GLU A 500 43.58 -20.30 -19.99
CA GLU A 500 42.75 -21.45 -20.35
C GLU A 500 43.14 -22.76 -19.61
N VAL A 501 42.17 -23.48 -19.05
CA VAL A 501 42.30 -24.92 -18.78
C VAL A 501 41.02 -25.70 -19.15
N VAL A 502 41.26 -26.92 -19.62
CA VAL A 502 40.46 -27.75 -20.53
C VAL A 502 39.65 -28.83 -19.79
N GLU A 503 38.50 -29.19 -20.38
CA GLU A 503 37.45 -30.18 -20.04
C GLU A 503 37.80 -31.49 -19.29
N ALA A 504 36.85 -31.99 -18.48
CA ALA A 504 36.29 -33.36 -18.60
C ALA A 504 35.04 -33.60 -17.70
N PRO A 505 34.18 -34.59 -18.03
CA PRO A 505 32.72 -34.53 -17.84
C PRO A 505 32.20 -35.27 -16.60
N ILE A 506 31.06 -34.85 -16.07
CA ILE A 506 30.28 -35.61 -15.08
C ILE A 506 28.81 -35.61 -15.49
N GLU A 507 28.22 -36.79 -15.42
CA GLU A 507 26.93 -37.18 -15.97
C GLU A 507 25.72 -36.52 -15.30
N GLU A 508 24.69 -36.36 -16.11
CA GLU A 508 23.36 -35.83 -15.81
C GLU A 508 22.74 -36.44 -14.54
N SER A 509 22.60 -35.61 -13.51
CA SER A 509 21.34 -35.52 -12.77
C SER A 509 20.65 -34.24 -13.23
N THR A 510 19.55 -34.37 -13.93
CA THR A 510 18.69 -33.27 -14.36
C THR A 510 18.28 -32.47 -13.10
N PRO A 511 18.67 -31.20 -12.95
CA PRO A 511 18.01 -30.32 -12.01
C PRO A 511 16.57 -30.11 -12.50
N ALA A 512 15.64 -30.01 -11.55
CA ALA A 512 14.32 -29.48 -11.84
C ALA A 512 14.47 -28.14 -12.56
N ALA A 513 13.67 -27.93 -13.60
CA ALA A 513 13.73 -26.74 -14.44
C ALA A 513 13.67 -25.47 -13.56
N ASP A 514 14.61 -24.56 -13.79
CA ASP A 514 14.50 -23.18 -13.34
C ASP A 514 13.11 -22.66 -13.69
N ALA A 515 12.31 -22.30 -12.68
CA ALA A 515 11.07 -21.59 -12.92
C ALA A 515 11.44 -20.21 -13.48
N PRO A 516 10.93 -19.81 -14.66
CA PRO A 516 11.22 -18.49 -15.21
C PRO A 516 10.66 -17.42 -14.28
N GLY A 517 11.32 -16.25 -14.26
CA GLY A 517 10.99 -15.10 -13.41
C GLY A 517 9.61 -14.49 -13.66
N TYR A 518 8.56 -15.21 -13.27
CA TYR A 518 7.18 -14.76 -13.29
C TYR A 518 7.01 -13.72 -12.18
N THR A 519 6.65 -12.49 -12.54
CA THR A 519 6.39 -11.37 -11.61
C THR A 519 4.97 -10.85 -11.83
N ILE A 520 4.50 -9.88 -11.02
CA ILE A 520 3.20 -9.25 -11.28
C ILE A 520 3.13 -8.58 -12.67
N ASN A 521 4.28 -8.30 -13.30
CA ASN A 521 4.34 -7.75 -14.64
C ASN A 521 3.92 -8.77 -15.73
N ASP A 522 4.02 -10.07 -15.43
CA ASP A 522 3.63 -11.14 -16.34
C ASP A 522 2.15 -11.56 -16.17
N TRP A 523 1.48 -11.02 -15.15
CA TRP A 523 0.08 -11.32 -14.87
C TRP A 523 -0.86 -10.77 -15.95
N PRO A 524 -1.65 -11.63 -16.63
CA PRO A 524 -2.54 -11.16 -17.69
C PRO A 524 -3.69 -10.37 -17.08
N PHE A 525 -4.31 -9.50 -17.88
CA PHE A 525 -5.60 -8.89 -17.58
C PHE A 525 -6.44 -8.87 -18.86
N PRO A 526 -7.79 -8.86 -18.78
CA PRO A 526 -8.63 -8.85 -19.96
C PRO A 526 -8.28 -7.66 -20.87
N PRO A 527 -8.21 -7.82 -22.20
CA PRO A 527 -7.83 -6.73 -23.11
C PRO A 527 -8.80 -5.54 -23.08
N GLU A 528 -9.99 -5.72 -22.52
CA GLU A 528 -10.99 -4.67 -22.29
C GLU A 528 -10.84 -3.98 -20.92
N ALA A 529 -9.84 -4.35 -20.11
CA ALA A 529 -9.57 -3.72 -18.82
C ALA A 529 -9.16 -2.24 -18.96
N ILE A 530 -9.60 -1.43 -18.02
CA ILE A 530 -9.33 -0.01 -17.88
C ILE A 530 -8.78 0.28 -16.49
N MET A 531 -8.19 1.46 -16.27
CA MET A 531 -7.56 1.82 -14.99
C MET A 531 -6.52 0.79 -14.51
N VAL A 532 -5.81 0.16 -15.45
CA VAL A 532 -4.76 -0.80 -15.12
C VAL A 532 -3.61 -0.05 -14.44
N ASN A 533 -3.41 -0.29 -13.16
CA ASN A 533 -2.33 0.25 -12.35
C ASN A 533 -1.49 -0.90 -11.82
N ARG A 534 -0.20 -0.92 -12.19
CA ARG A 534 0.80 -1.85 -11.70
C ARG A 534 1.83 -1.09 -10.88
N SER A 535 2.09 -1.53 -9.65
CA SER A 535 3.03 -0.90 -8.72
C SER A 535 3.62 -1.94 -7.79
N GLY A 536 4.95 -2.11 -7.81
CA GLY A 536 5.64 -3.15 -7.05
C GLY A 536 5.08 -4.54 -7.41
N ASP A 537 4.56 -5.24 -6.40
CA ASP A 537 3.90 -6.55 -6.52
C ASP A 537 2.39 -6.47 -6.79
N LYS A 538 1.83 -5.29 -7.00
CA LYS A 538 0.38 -5.06 -7.10
C LYS A 538 -0.07 -4.69 -8.52
N LEU A 539 -1.15 -5.30 -9.01
CA LEU A 539 -1.90 -4.99 -10.23
C LEU A 539 -3.36 -4.71 -9.84
N THR A 540 -3.89 -3.55 -10.24
CA THR A 540 -5.31 -3.21 -10.08
C THR A 540 -5.86 -2.79 -11.43
N TYR A 541 -7.13 -3.09 -11.72
CA TYR A 541 -7.82 -2.63 -12.92
C TYR A 541 -9.34 -2.78 -12.76
N SER A 542 -10.11 -2.22 -13.69
CA SER A 542 -11.56 -2.42 -13.80
C SER A 542 -11.92 -2.95 -15.18
N VAL A 543 -12.95 -3.79 -15.30
CA VAL A 543 -13.37 -4.39 -16.56
C VAL A 543 -14.89 -4.51 -16.62
N ALA A 544 -15.49 -4.19 -17.78
CA ALA A 544 -16.93 -4.31 -18.04
C ALA A 544 -17.35 -5.75 -18.36
N GLN A 545 -17.04 -6.65 -17.44
CA GLN A 545 -17.37 -8.06 -17.49
C GLN A 545 -17.92 -8.48 -16.13
N ASP A 546 -18.83 -9.46 -16.14
CA ASP A 546 -19.32 -10.05 -14.90
C ASP A 546 -18.20 -10.85 -14.20
N LEU A 547 -18.41 -11.06 -12.90
CA LEU A 547 -17.44 -11.68 -12.01
C LEU A 547 -17.05 -13.10 -12.48
N GLN A 548 -17.99 -13.83 -13.09
CA GLN A 548 -17.77 -15.17 -13.66
C GLN A 548 -16.84 -15.13 -14.87
N THR A 549 -17.02 -14.16 -15.77
CA THR A 549 -16.16 -13.99 -16.93
C THR A 549 -14.73 -13.63 -16.53
N VAL A 550 -14.57 -12.80 -15.49
CA VAL A 550 -13.26 -12.47 -14.92
C VAL A 550 -12.62 -13.69 -14.27
N ALA A 551 -13.37 -14.49 -13.51
CA ALA A 551 -12.87 -15.73 -12.92
C ALA A 551 -12.39 -16.73 -13.99
N ASP A 552 -13.18 -16.92 -15.05
CA ASP A 552 -12.86 -17.82 -16.15
C ASP A 552 -11.62 -17.36 -16.92
N PHE A 553 -11.36 -16.04 -16.97
CA PHE A 553 -10.15 -15.48 -17.58
C PHE A 553 -8.88 -15.81 -16.79
N TYR A 554 -8.91 -15.77 -15.45
CA TYR A 554 -7.73 -16.06 -14.61
C TYR A 554 -7.49 -17.53 -14.33
N ARG A 555 -8.52 -18.37 -14.49
CA ARG A 555 -8.42 -19.81 -14.24
C ARG A 555 -7.21 -20.47 -14.91
N PRO A 556 -6.90 -20.24 -16.20
CA PRO A 556 -5.72 -20.83 -16.83
C PRO A 556 -4.39 -20.37 -16.23
N THR A 557 -4.31 -19.12 -15.76
CA THR A 557 -3.11 -18.58 -15.08
C THR A 557 -2.92 -19.23 -13.71
N PHE A 558 -4.00 -19.37 -12.94
CA PHE A 558 -3.96 -20.08 -11.66
C PHE A 558 -3.60 -21.57 -11.81
N GLU A 559 -4.10 -22.23 -12.86
CA GLU A 559 -3.72 -23.63 -13.18
C GLU A 559 -2.26 -23.74 -13.63
N LEU A 560 -1.77 -22.80 -14.46
CA LEU A 560 -0.39 -22.77 -14.94
C LEU A 560 0.61 -22.62 -13.79
N MET A 561 0.25 -21.83 -12.77
CA MET A 561 1.12 -21.49 -11.65
C MET A 561 0.90 -22.36 -10.41
N GLU A 562 0.02 -23.37 -10.49
CA GLU A 562 -0.33 -24.25 -9.38
C GLU A 562 -0.87 -23.50 -8.14
N LEU A 563 -1.55 -22.36 -8.33
CA LEU A 563 -2.07 -21.49 -7.25
C LEU A 563 -3.46 -21.89 -6.74
N GLY A 564 -4.06 -22.98 -7.24
CA GLY A 564 -5.38 -23.47 -6.81
C GLY A 564 -6.55 -22.61 -7.32
N THR A 565 -7.51 -23.21 -8.02
CA THR A 565 -8.59 -22.48 -8.73
C THR A 565 -9.94 -22.43 -8.00
N SER A 566 -10.06 -23.01 -6.81
CA SER A 566 -11.35 -23.19 -6.13
C SER A 566 -12.09 -21.89 -5.85
N CYS A 567 -11.36 -20.81 -5.56
CA CYS A 567 -11.93 -19.47 -5.34
C CYS A 567 -12.51 -18.83 -6.63
N LEU A 568 -12.23 -19.40 -7.80
CA LEU A 568 -12.76 -18.99 -9.10
C LEU A 568 -13.98 -19.84 -9.55
N ASP A 569 -14.36 -20.86 -8.77
CA ASP A 569 -15.47 -21.77 -9.08
C ASP A 569 -16.83 -21.23 -8.62
N ASP A 570 -17.87 -21.47 -9.45
CA ASP A 570 -19.27 -21.15 -9.14
C ASP A 570 -19.54 -19.69 -8.70
N VAL A 571 -18.73 -18.73 -9.17
CA VAL A 571 -18.75 -17.33 -8.72
C VAL A 571 -19.93 -16.49 -9.25
N GLY A 572 -20.73 -17.03 -10.17
CA GLY A 572 -21.81 -16.30 -10.87
C GLY A 572 -22.95 -15.77 -9.99
N ASP A 573 -23.05 -16.19 -8.73
CA ASP A 573 -24.03 -15.69 -7.75
C ASP A 573 -23.41 -14.76 -6.67
N TYR A 574 -22.10 -14.46 -6.75
CA TYR A 574 -21.38 -13.64 -5.76
C TYR A 574 -21.14 -12.22 -6.27
N THR A 575 -20.99 -11.28 -5.33
CA THR A 575 -20.64 -9.87 -5.63
C THR A 575 -19.14 -9.60 -5.52
N SER A 576 -18.34 -10.58 -5.11
CA SER A 576 -16.88 -10.49 -5.03
C SER A 576 -16.21 -11.86 -4.97
N ILE A 577 -15.00 -11.95 -5.54
CA ILE A 577 -14.05 -13.06 -5.45
C ILE A 577 -12.90 -12.62 -4.56
N SER A 578 -12.46 -13.49 -3.67
CA SER A 578 -11.19 -13.33 -2.96
C SER A 578 -10.44 -14.65 -2.99
N CYS A 579 -9.27 -14.63 -3.60
CA CYS A 579 -8.36 -15.74 -3.76
C CYS A 579 -7.06 -15.38 -3.07
N SER A 580 -6.68 -16.13 -2.03
CA SER A 580 -5.36 -16.03 -1.41
C SER A 580 -4.70 -17.39 -1.52
N SER A 581 -3.56 -17.44 -2.20
CA SER A 581 -2.89 -18.68 -2.59
C SER A 581 -1.38 -18.52 -2.48
N SER A 582 -0.71 -19.55 -1.98
CA SER A 582 0.75 -19.64 -2.01
C SER A 582 1.19 -21.09 -2.17
N ASN A 583 2.28 -21.31 -2.91
CA ASN A 583 2.83 -22.64 -3.16
C ASN A 583 4.32 -22.77 -2.77
N GLY A 584 4.84 -21.82 -1.98
CA GLY A 584 6.24 -21.78 -1.53
C GLY A 584 7.15 -20.93 -2.41
N ASP A 585 6.94 -20.93 -3.73
CA ASP A 585 7.68 -20.09 -4.68
C ASP A 585 6.93 -18.80 -5.01
N TYR A 586 5.60 -18.81 -4.91
CA TYR A 586 4.75 -17.65 -5.18
C TYR A 586 3.75 -17.40 -4.06
N SER A 587 3.38 -16.14 -3.86
CA SER A 587 2.23 -15.70 -3.07
C SER A 587 1.33 -14.82 -3.92
N LEU A 588 0.02 -15.02 -3.83
CA LEU A 588 -0.99 -14.30 -4.57
C LEU A 588 -2.16 -13.93 -3.66
N ASN A 589 -2.55 -12.66 -3.67
CA ASN A 589 -3.84 -12.17 -3.20
C ASN A 589 -4.59 -11.53 -4.38
N PHE A 590 -5.54 -12.26 -4.95
CA PHE A 590 -6.43 -11.80 -6.01
C PHE A 590 -7.80 -11.47 -5.41
N PHE A 591 -8.27 -10.26 -5.59
CA PHE A 591 -9.55 -9.76 -5.15
C PHE A 591 -10.29 -9.16 -6.35
N ALA A 592 -11.53 -9.55 -6.56
CA ALA A 592 -12.38 -8.95 -7.59
C ALA A 592 -13.75 -8.65 -7.00
N PHE A 593 -14.39 -7.54 -7.34
CA PHE A 593 -15.74 -7.23 -6.85
C PHE A 593 -16.58 -6.46 -7.86
N GLU A 594 -17.89 -6.64 -7.77
CA GLU A 594 -18.85 -5.96 -8.63
C GLU A 594 -19.05 -4.51 -8.15
N ALA A 595 -18.65 -3.55 -8.98
CA ALA A 595 -18.76 -2.12 -8.70
C ALA A 595 -20.09 -1.50 -9.19
N GLY A 596 -21.04 -2.32 -9.66
CA GLY A 596 -22.32 -1.93 -10.28
C GLY A 596 -22.28 -1.95 -11.82
N ASP A 597 -23.46 -2.04 -12.47
CA ASP A 597 -23.66 -2.07 -13.94
C ASP A 597 -22.81 -3.11 -14.72
N ASN A 598 -22.61 -4.32 -14.19
CA ASN A 598 -21.76 -5.39 -14.76
C ASN A 598 -20.27 -5.00 -14.93
N ASN A 599 -19.76 -4.07 -14.11
CA ASN A 599 -18.32 -3.82 -13.99
C ASN A 599 -17.73 -4.58 -12.80
N THR A 600 -16.57 -5.19 -13.02
CA THR A 600 -15.76 -5.85 -12.00
C THR A 600 -14.46 -5.06 -11.79
N GLU A 601 -14.20 -4.64 -10.57
CA GLU A 601 -12.90 -4.13 -10.14
C GLU A 601 -12.04 -5.29 -9.64
N VAL A 602 -10.76 -5.29 -9.99
CA VAL A 602 -9.82 -6.38 -9.71
C VAL A 602 -8.53 -5.80 -9.12
N GLU A 603 -8.06 -6.42 -8.05
CA GLU A 603 -6.81 -6.17 -7.37
C GLU A 603 -6.05 -7.51 -7.25
N ILE A 604 -4.77 -7.51 -7.56
CA ILE A 604 -3.91 -8.67 -7.56
C ILE A 604 -2.61 -8.25 -6.91
N ASN A 605 -2.25 -8.84 -5.78
CA ASN A 605 -0.93 -8.69 -5.17
C ASN A 605 -0.20 -10.02 -5.36
N PHE A 606 0.93 -10.02 -6.05
CA PHE A 606 1.66 -11.23 -6.40
C PHE A 606 3.15 -11.05 -6.12
N THR A 607 3.71 -11.96 -5.33
CA THR A 607 5.11 -11.98 -4.93
C THR A 607 5.74 -13.30 -5.37
N ASN A 608 6.93 -13.25 -5.94
CA ASN A 608 7.73 -14.42 -6.32
C ASN A 608 8.94 -14.53 -5.39
N TYR A 609 8.94 -15.55 -4.54
CA TYR A 609 9.99 -15.82 -3.55
C TYR A 609 11.21 -16.56 -4.12
N ALA A 610 11.11 -17.09 -5.35
CA ALA A 610 12.23 -17.74 -6.05
C ALA A 610 13.17 -16.73 -6.73
N LEU A 611 12.73 -15.47 -6.89
CA LEU A 611 13.59 -14.34 -7.24
C LEU A 611 14.10 -13.75 -5.92
N GLY A 612 15.31 -14.12 -5.50
CA GLY A 612 15.97 -13.47 -4.38
C GLY A 612 15.94 -11.95 -4.56
N SER A 613 15.77 -11.22 -3.44
CA SER A 613 15.65 -9.76 -3.37
C SER A 613 16.42 -9.05 -4.49
N ALA A 614 15.66 -8.39 -5.37
CA ALA A 614 16.22 -7.52 -6.38
C ALA A 614 16.91 -6.34 -5.68
N ASP A 615 18.22 -6.34 -5.81
CA ASP A 615 19.16 -5.26 -5.53
C ASP A 615 18.58 -3.90 -5.97
N SER A 616 18.33 -3.03 -5.00
CA SER A 616 17.97 -1.63 -5.23
C SER A 616 19.17 -0.76 -4.91
N GLY A 617 20.14 -0.72 -5.84
CA GLY A 617 21.39 0.00 -5.63
C GLY A 617 22.31 0.14 -6.84
N ASP A 618 21.79 0.22 -8.07
CA ASP A 618 22.60 0.62 -9.23
C ASP A 618 22.29 2.07 -9.64
N SER A 619 23.21 2.98 -9.33
CA SER A 619 23.29 4.26 -10.03
C SER A 619 23.81 4.01 -11.43
N SER A 620 22.89 4.06 -12.39
CA SER A 620 23.07 3.79 -13.81
C SER A 620 24.17 4.66 -14.46
N ASP A 621 25.33 4.05 -14.74
CA ASP A 621 26.18 4.46 -15.87
C ASP A 621 26.20 3.39 -17.00
N GLY A 622 25.31 2.39 -16.89
CA GLY A 622 24.90 1.55 -18.02
C GLY A 622 23.93 2.30 -18.96
N PRO A 623 23.86 1.94 -20.25
CA PRO A 623 22.89 2.54 -21.16
C PRO A 623 21.46 2.29 -20.64
N LEU A 624 20.67 3.36 -20.49
CA LEU A 624 19.26 3.28 -20.10
C LEU A 624 18.53 2.26 -20.98
N THR A 625 17.89 1.28 -20.36
CA THR A 625 17.06 0.31 -21.10
C THR A 625 15.62 0.78 -21.13
N ALA A 626 14.91 0.47 -22.22
CA ALA A 626 13.51 0.86 -22.38
C ALA A 626 12.56 -0.21 -21.85
N GLU A 627 11.68 0.19 -20.96
CA GLU A 627 10.48 -0.55 -20.61
C GLU A 627 9.30 -0.04 -21.43
N ASP A 628 8.52 -0.95 -22.04
CA ASP A 628 7.26 -0.57 -22.70
C ASP A 628 6.19 -0.31 -21.63
N LYS A 629 5.70 0.93 -21.57
CA LYS A 629 4.58 1.33 -20.73
C LYS A 629 3.51 1.98 -21.61
N ASP A 630 2.42 1.26 -21.84
CA ASP A 630 1.32 1.68 -22.73
C ASP A 630 1.84 2.05 -24.13
N GLY A 631 2.71 1.22 -24.73
CA GLY A 631 3.25 1.42 -26.08
C GLY A 631 4.19 2.62 -26.22
N LEU A 632 4.67 3.17 -25.11
CA LEU A 632 5.67 4.23 -25.06
C LEU A 632 6.87 3.78 -24.23
N PRO A 633 8.10 4.08 -24.66
CA PRO A 633 9.31 3.70 -23.93
C PRO A 633 9.49 4.58 -22.68
N VAL A 634 9.70 3.95 -21.54
CA VAL A 634 10.07 4.60 -20.27
C VAL A 634 11.44 4.05 -19.86
N PRO A 635 12.39 4.90 -19.43
CA PRO A 635 13.73 4.45 -19.05
C PRO A 635 13.68 3.61 -17.78
N SER A 636 14.55 2.60 -17.66
CA SER A 636 14.57 1.66 -16.54
C SER A 636 14.85 2.27 -15.16
N ASP A 637 15.35 3.50 -15.11
CA ASP A 637 15.63 4.22 -13.86
C ASP A 637 14.44 5.08 -13.38
N TYR A 638 13.27 4.97 -14.02
CA TYR A 638 12.11 5.79 -13.67
C TYR A 638 11.66 5.59 -12.21
N THR A 639 11.33 6.71 -11.57
CA THR A 639 10.63 6.80 -10.30
C THR A 639 9.25 7.44 -10.54
N ASN A 640 8.29 7.21 -9.63
CA ASN A 640 6.95 7.84 -9.64
C ASN A 640 6.21 7.87 -10.99
N TYR A 641 5.68 6.74 -11.45
CA TYR A 641 4.96 6.63 -12.73
C TYR A 641 3.45 6.90 -12.61
N LEU A 642 2.90 7.62 -13.60
CA LEU A 642 1.47 7.88 -13.77
C LEU A 642 1.11 7.86 -15.26
N SER A 643 0.09 7.11 -15.65
CA SER A 643 -0.50 7.16 -16.99
C SER A 643 -1.94 7.66 -16.92
N GLU A 644 -2.27 8.64 -17.75
CA GLU A 644 -3.57 9.29 -17.86
C GLU A 644 -3.94 9.48 -19.33
N GLY A 645 -5.23 9.50 -19.69
CA GLY A 645 -5.59 9.72 -21.08
C GLY A 645 -7.01 9.34 -21.47
N SER A 646 -7.23 9.35 -22.79
CA SER A 646 -8.43 8.93 -23.49
C SER A 646 -8.03 8.11 -24.74
N PRO A 647 -8.97 7.48 -25.47
CA PRO A 647 -8.68 6.87 -26.77
C PRO A 647 -8.05 7.82 -27.81
N PHE A 648 -8.06 9.13 -27.54
CA PHE A 648 -7.54 10.18 -28.42
C PHE A 648 -6.25 10.82 -27.91
N LEU A 649 -5.90 10.62 -26.63
CA LEU A 649 -4.75 11.21 -25.96
C LEU A 649 -4.17 10.19 -24.99
N ARG A 650 -2.93 9.75 -25.22
CA ARG A 650 -2.16 8.98 -24.24
C ARG A 650 -1.17 9.91 -23.56
N LYS A 651 -1.16 9.99 -22.24
CA LYS A 651 -0.24 10.82 -21.47
C LYS A 651 0.43 10.01 -20.36
N VAL A 652 1.74 9.84 -20.45
CA VAL A 652 2.57 9.18 -19.44
C VAL A 652 3.41 10.25 -18.74
N THR A 653 3.45 10.22 -17.41
CA THR A 653 4.26 11.10 -16.57
C THR A 653 5.09 10.26 -15.62
N PHE A 654 6.39 10.55 -15.49
CA PHE A 654 7.25 9.92 -14.50
C PHE A 654 8.39 10.85 -14.08
N THR A 655 9.14 10.52 -13.03
CA THR A 655 10.41 11.17 -12.66
C THR A 655 11.56 10.22 -12.94
N SER A 656 12.75 10.74 -13.23
CA SER A 656 13.94 9.91 -13.46
C SER A 656 15.15 10.61 -12.85
N PRO A 657 16.04 9.87 -12.14
CA PRO A 657 17.31 10.39 -11.67
C PRO A 657 18.20 10.88 -12.80
N SER A 658 18.04 10.34 -14.02
CA SER A 658 18.75 10.79 -15.22
C SER A 658 18.45 12.24 -15.55
N ASP A 659 19.47 12.95 -16.02
CA ASP A 659 19.33 14.32 -16.49
C ASP A 659 18.60 14.41 -17.85
N SER A 660 18.21 15.63 -18.22
CA SER A 660 17.50 15.88 -19.48
C SER A 660 18.34 15.57 -20.73
N GLU A 661 19.67 15.60 -20.68
CA GLU A 661 20.53 15.29 -21.84
C GLU A 661 20.56 13.78 -22.11
N THR A 662 20.72 12.99 -21.05
CA THR A 662 20.64 11.51 -21.10
C THR A 662 19.26 11.06 -21.59
N LEU A 663 18.18 11.66 -21.07
CA LEU A 663 16.83 11.33 -21.49
C LEU A 663 16.51 11.75 -22.92
N VAL A 664 17.06 12.86 -23.42
CA VAL A 664 16.97 13.23 -24.85
C VAL A 664 17.55 12.11 -25.73
N GLN A 665 18.74 11.61 -25.38
CA GLN A 665 19.42 10.56 -26.15
C GLN A 665 18.66 9.24 -26.10
N PHE A 666 18.14 8.87 -24.93
CA PHE A 666 17.25 7.73 -24.75
C PHE A 666 16.05 7.81 -25.70
N TYR A 667 15.29 8.91 -25.68
CA TYR A 667 14.10 9.04 -26.53
C TYR A 667 14.38 9.07 -28.02
N GLN A 668 15.52 9.65 -28.43
CA GLN A 668 15.94 9.61 -29.84
C GLN A 668 16.30 8.21 -30.32
N THR A 669 16.75 7.35 -29.40
CA THR A 669 17.14 5.97 -29.70
C THR A 669 15.93 5.04 -29.72
N GLU A 670 15.07 5.12 -28.69
CA GLU A 670 14.03 4.13 -28.42
C GLU A 670 12.74 4.36 -29.22
N LEU A 671 12.42 5.60 -29.57
CA LEU A 671 11.18 5.89 -30.32
C LEU A 671 11.28 5.57 -31.81
N VAL A 672 12.49 5.60 -32.40
CA VAL A 672 12.70 5.34 -33.83
C VAL A 672 12.34 3.91 -34.24
N PRO A 673 12.79 2.84 -33.53
CA PRO A 673 12.35 1.47 -33.79
C PRO A 673 10.84 1.27 -33.67
N LEU A 674 10.16 2.07 -32.85
CA LEU A 674 8.70 2.04 -32.65
C LEU A 674 7.92 2.78 -33.74
N GLY A 675 8.59 3.28 -34.77
CA GLY A 675 7.95 3.94 -35.92
C GLY A 675 7.62 5.41 -35.70
N TRP A 676 8.24 6.04 -34.69
CA TRP A 676 8.17 7.47 -34.46
C TRP A 676 9.40 8.16 -35.07
N GLU A 677 9.17 9.15 -35.93
CA GLU A 677 10.21 9.96 -36.54
C GLU A 677 10.28 11.32 -35.85
N GLN A 678 11.47 11.73 -35.41
CA GLN A 678 11.61 13.04 -34.76
C GLN A 678 11.26 14.16 -35.74
N ALA A 679 10.33 15.02 -35.35
CA ALA A 679 9.87 16.17 -36.11
C ALA A 679 10.35 17.47 -35.45
N GLY A 680 11.34 18.09 -36.08
CA GLY A 680 11.97 19.33 -35.59
C GLY A 680 13.19 19.09 -34.70
N GLU A 681 13.84 20.19 -34.30
CA GLU A 681 14.96 20.15 -33.37
C GLU A 681 14.45 20.10 -31.92
N VAL A 682 15.26 19.56 -31.01
CA VAL A 682 14.99 19.63 -29.57
C VAL A 682 14.90 21.10 -29.18
N SER A 683 13.84 21.48 -28.49
CA SER A 683 13.59 22.86 -28.08
C SER A 683 13.70 22.99 -26.57
N SER A 684 14.40 24.02 -26.09
CA SER A 684 14.49 24.32 -24.65
C SER A 684 13.95 25.72 -24.39
N THR A 685 12.99 25.84 -23.48
CA THR A 685 12.38 27.12 -23.05
C THR A 685 12.43 27.20 -21.53
N GLY A 686 13.31 28.05 -20.99
CA GLY A 686 13.60 28.04 -19.55
C GLY A 686 14.26 26.71 -19.16
N ASP A 687 13.78 26.11 -18.07
CA ASP A 687 14.26 24.81 -17.58
C ASP A 687 13.49 23.63 -18.19
N THR A 688 12.69 23.87 -19.24
CA THR A 688 11.92 22.82 -19.92
C THR A 688 12.54 22.45 -21.25
N THR A 689 12.82 21.17 -21.45
CA THR A 689 13.30 20.58 -22.71
C THR A 689 12.17 19.79 -23.36
N SER A 690 11.95 19.96 -24.66
CA SER A 690 10.88 19.29 -25.39
C SER A 690 11.35 18.70 -26.71
N LEU A 691 10.94 17.45 -26.97
CA LEU A 691 11.04 16.76 -28.26
C LEU A 691 9.65 16.58 -28.86
N THR A 692 9.61 16.47 -30.18
CA THR A 692 8.41 16.15 -30.93
C THR A 692 8.72 15.04 -31.92
N PHE A 693 7.83 14.06 -32.00
CA PHE A 693 7.88 12.96 -32.94
C PHE A 693 6.55 12.84 -33.71
N GLU A 694 6.61 12.33 -34.93
CA GLU A 694 5.48 12.02 -35.79
C GLU A 694 5.50 10.52 -36.12
N GLY A 695 4.35 9.87 -36.03
CA GLY A 695 4.21 8.43 -36.27
C GLY A 695 2.84 8.08 -36.85
N ALA A 696 2.58 6.79 -37.05
CA ALA A 696 1.32 6.30 -37.63
C ALA A 696 0.08 6.70 -36.81
N GLU A 697 0.25 6.87 -35.50
CA GLU A 697 -0.83 7.23 -34.57
C GLU A 697 -1.02 8.74 -34.41
N GLY A 698 -0.11 9.58 -34.92
CA GLY A 698 -0.21 11.02 -34.84
C GLY A 698 1.08 11.68 -34.34
N LYS A 699 0.95 12.62 -33.40
CA LYS A 699 2.06 13.40 -32.87
C LYS A 699 2.31 12.99 -31.41
N LEU A 700 3.57 12.68 -31.09
CA LEU A 700 4.06 12.44 -29.74
C LEU A 700 4.95 13.60 -29.30
N THR A 701 4.70 14.17 -28.13
CA THR A 701 5.56 15.18 -27.50
C THR A 701 6.16 14.63 -26.22
N VAL A 702 7.47 14.78 -26.05
CA VAL A 702 8.17 14.45 -24.82
C VAL A 702 8.61 15.77 -24.19
N THR A 703 8.23 16.02 -22.94
CA THR A 703 8.58 17.24 -22.20
C THR A 703 9.29 16.87 -20.92
N MET A 704 10.42 17.49 -20.65
CA MET A 704 11.27 17.23 -19.48
C MET A 704 11.46 18.53 -18.71
N LYS A 705 11.36 18.47 -17.39
CA LYS A 705 11.63 19.60 -16.49
C LYS A 705 12.30 19.11 -15.20
N PRO A 706 13.23 19.87 -14.61
CA PRO A 706 13.75 19.58 -13.28
C PRO A 706 12.63 19.62 -12.22
N SER A 707 12.61 18.64 -11.32
CA SER A 707 11.67 18.54 -10.20
C SER A 707 12.32 17.81 -9.03
N GLY A 708 12.51 18.47 -7.89
CA GLY A 708 12.93 17.80 -6.65
C GLY A 708 14.33 17.18 -6.63
N GLY A 709 15.21 17.48 -7.61
CA GLY A 709 16.50 16.83 -7.77
C GLY A 709 16.53 15.75 -8.87
N GLU A 710 15.37 15.43 -9.44
CA GLU A 710 15.18 14.50 -10.56
C GLU A 710 14.66 15.26 -11.81
N THR A 711 14.54 14.56 -12.94
CA THR A 711 13.87 15.05 -14.14
C THR A 711 12.45 14.49 -14.24
N GLU A 712 11.43 15.35 -14.17
CA GLU A 712 10.05 14.97 -14.48
C GLU A 712 9.84 14.96 -15.99
N VAL A 713 9.38 13.82 -16.53
CA VAL A 713 9.15 13.57 -17.94
C VAL A 713 7.66 13.38 -18.19
N VAL A 714 7.13 14.05 -19.22
CA VAL A 714 5.75 13.91 -19.70
C VAL A 714 5.77 13.55 -21.17
N LEU A 715 5.29 12.37 -21.51
CA LEU A 715 5.02 11.92 -22.88
C LEU A 715 3.54 12.11 -23.15
N ALA A 716 3.20 12.78 -24.25
CA ALA A 716 1.82 12.96 -24.68
C ALA A 716 1.68 12.63 -26.16
N SER A 717 0.96 11.55 -26.48
CA SER A 717 0.61 11.13 -27.84
C SER A 717 -0.84 11.49 -28.13
N LYS A 718 -1.08 12.23 -29.21
CA LYS A 718 -2.42 12.59 -29.68
C LYS A 718 -2.78 11.82 -30.95
N ASN A 719 -3.97 11.23 -30.98
CA ASN A 719 -4.52 10.53 -32.15
C ASN A 719 -5.59 11.38 -32.88
N PRO A 720 -5.18 12.25 -33.82
CA PRO A 720 -6.10 13.12 -34.56
C PRO A 720 -7.10 12.34 -35.42
N ALA A 721 -6.74 11.16 -35.92
CA ALA A 721 -7.61 10.37 -36.79
C ALA A 721 -8.81 9.82 -36.01
N ALA A 722 -8.55 9.23 -34.84
CA ALA A 722 -9.59 8.75 -33.93
C ALA A 722 -10.46 9.90 -33.42
N ALA A 723 -9.87 11.05 -33.06
CA ALA A 723 -10.61 12.22 -32.63
C ALA A 723 -11.52 12.81 -33.73
N ALA A 724 -11.06 12.77 -34.98
CA ALA A 724 -11.84 13.19 -36.15
C ALA A 724 -13.00 12.22 -36.44
N GLU A 725 -12.76 10.90 -36.35
CA GLU A 725 -13.79 9.87 -36.51
C GLU A 725 -14.88 9.99 -35.44
N ALA A 726 -14.48 10.25 -34.20
CA ALA A 726 -15.37 10.52 -33.07
C ALA A 726 -16.08 11.90 -33.17
N GLY A 727 -15.70 12.76 -34.13
CA GLY A 727 -16.32 14.07 -34.33
C GLY A 727 -16.10 15.07 -33.19
N ILE A 728 -15.12 14.82 -32.31
CA ILE A 728 -14.91 15.64 -31.12
C ILE A 728 -14.02 16.88 -31.37
N LEU A 729 -13.26 16.89 -32.46
CA LEU A 729 -12.28 17.94 -32.75
C LEU A 729 -12.91 19.35 -32.74
N PRO A 730 -12.23 20.33 -32.11
CA PRO A 730 -12.67 21.71 -32.09
C PRO A 730 -12.47 22.37 -33.46
N PRO A 731 -13.07 23.55 -33.71
CA PRO A 731 -12.65 24.40 -34.82
C PRO A 731 -11.17 24.75 -34.70
N ALA A 732 -10.45 24.75 -35.82
CA ALA A 732 -9.00 25.00 -35.84
C ALA A 732 -8.61 26.27 -35.06
N GLY A 733 -7.62 26.13 -34.18
CA GLY A 733 -7.09 27.18 -33.30
C GLY A 733 -7.96 27.51 -32.08
N GLN A 734 -8.95 26.68 -31.76
CA GLN A 734 -9.79 26.77 -30.57
C GLN A 734 -9.72 25.48 -29.75
N ALA A 735 -10.12 25.54 -28.49
CA ALA A 735 -10.40 24.38 -27.65
C ALA A 735 -11.91 24.16 -27.55
N ARG A 736 -12.33 22.91 -27.38
CA ARG A 736 -13.71 22.52 -27.08
C ARG A 736 -13.83 22.06 -25.64
N ILE A 737 -14.82 22.57 -24.94
CA ILE A 737 -15.15 22.17 -23.57
C ILE A 737 -16.51 21.47 -23.56
N TYR A 738 -16.55 20.26 -23.00
CA TYR A 738 -17.78 19.57 -22.61
C TYR A 738 -18.04 19.79 -21.13
N MET A 739 -19.26 20.14 -20.77
CA MET A 739 -19.63 20.40 -19.37
C MET A 739 -20.52 19.27 -18.86
N VAL A 740 -20.00 18.47 -17.93
CA VAL A 740 -20.67 17.27 -17.41
C VAL A 740 -21.09 17.51 -15.97
N ASN A 741 -22.37 17.37 -15.66
CA ASN A 741 -22.90 17.56 -14.31
C ASN A 741 -23.14 16.22 -13.63
N PHE A 742 -22.36 15.90 -12.60
CA PHE A 742 -22.49 14.64 -11.82
C PHE A 742 -23.51 14.73 -10.69
N SER A 743 -24.15 15.88 -10.51
CA SER A 743 -25.11 16.08 -9.44
C SER A 743 -26.54 15.88 -9.91
N THR A 744 -27.39 15.50 -8.96
CA THR A 744 -28.84 15.41 -9.12
C THR A 744 -29.53 16.77 -9.09
N GLU A 745 -28.76 17.88 -9.04
CA GLU A 745 -29.25 19.26 -9.04
C GLU A 745 -28.88 20.01 -10.34
N GLU A 746 -29.69 21.01 -10.72
CA GLU A 746 -29.35 21.89 -11.86
C GLU A 746 -28.21 22.83 -11.48
N LEU A 747 -27.17 22.88 -12.29
CA LEU A 747 -26.04 23.79 -12.13
C LEU A 747 -26.14 24.98 -13.09
N THR A 748 -25.71 26.15 -12.64
CA THR A 748 -25.47 27.31 -13.51
C THR A 748 -23.98 27.59 -13.56
N VAL A 749 -23.37 27.41 -14.73
CA VAL A 749 -21.95 27.65 -14.98
C VAL A 749 -21.75 28.97 -15.69
N THR A 750 -20.81 29.77 -15.21
CA THR A 750 -20.36 31.00 -15.88
C THR A 750 -18.92 30.86 -16.31
N ILE A 751 -18.66 30.93 -17.62
CA ILE A 751 -17.31 30.89 -18.22
C ILE A 751 -17.26 31.87 -19.38
N ASN A 752 -16.19 32.68 -19.47
CA ASN A 752 -16.03 33.70 -20.52
C ASN A 752 -17.26 34.62 -20.69
N ASP A 753 -17.81 35.11 -19.57
CA ASP A 753 -19.05 35.92 -19.48
C ASP A 753 -20.33 35.24 -20.03
N GLN A 754 -20.28 33.95 -20.37
CA GLN A 754 -21.43 33.17 -20.78
C GLN A 754 -22.00 32.40 -19.60
N VAL A 755 -23.32 32.51 -19.41
CA VAL A 755 -24.06 31.81 -18.36
C VAL A 755 -24.80 30.64 -19.00
N ILE A 756 -24.46 29.42 -18.60
CA ILE A 756 -24.95 28.17 -19.15
C ILE A 756 -25.63 27.40 -18.03
N LYS A 757 -26.89 27.00 -18.26
CA LYS A 757 -27.62 26.11 -17.36
C LYS A 757 -27.36 24.67 -17.77
N ILE A 758 -27.05 23.83 -16.80
CA ILE A 758 -26.69 22.44 -17.00
C ILE A 758 -27.67 21.61 -16.17
N ALA A 759 -28.46 20.80 -16.86
CA ALA A 759 -29.46 19.96 -16.21
C ALA A 759 -28.79 18.97 -15.24
N PRO A 760 -29.51 18.48 -14.21
CA PRO A 760 -29.06 17.35 -13.41
C PRO A 760 -28.56 16.22 -14.30
N GLU A 761 -27.42 15.62 -13.95
CA GLU A 761 -26.86 14.44 -14.65
C GLU A 761 -26.60 14.67 -16.16
N ALA A 762 -26.52 15.92 -16.63
CA ALA A 762 -26.25 16.20 -18.04
C ALA A 762 -24.84 15.75 -18.42
N GLY A 763 -24.74 14.96 -19.50
CA GLY A 763 -23.46 14.44 -19.99
C GLY A 763 -22.95 13.19 -19.30
N THR A 764 -23.69 12.62 -18.33
CA THR A 764 -23.31 11.37 -17.64
C THR A 764 -23.76 10.11 -18.38
N THR A 765 -24.51 10.23 -19.48
CA THR A 765 -24.99 9.07 -20.26
C THR A 765 -24.65 9.14 -21.76
N SER A 766 -24.45 10.34 -22.31
CA SER A 766 -24.08 10.57 -23.71
C SER A 766 -23.41 11.94 -23.88
N PRO A 767 -22.38 12.05 -24.75
CA PRO A 767 -21.70 13.32 -25.03
C PRO A 767 -22.57 14.33 -25.78
N ASP A 768 -23.64 13.90 -26.44
CA ASP A 768 -24.59 14.82 -27.10
C ASP A 768 -25.51 15.53 -26.11
N ASP A 769 -25.63 15.00 -24.89
CA ASP A 769 -26.44 15.57 -23.82
C ASP A 769 -25.65 16.59 -22.97
N ALA A 770 -24.33 16.66 -23.17
CA ALA A 770 -23.44 17.63 -22.52
C ALA A 770 -23.42 18.97 -23.27
N PRO A 771 -23.63 20.12 -22.60
CA PRO A 771 -23.35 21.43 -23.17
C PRO A 771 -21.90 21.54 -23.62
N LYS A 772 -21.70 22.00 -24.86
CA LYS A 772 -20.39 22.16 -25.50
C LYS A 772 -20.10 23.63 -25.80
N LEU A 773 -18.87 24.04 -25.52
CA LEU A 773 -18.41 25.42 -25.71
C LEU A 773 -17.02 25.45 -26.36
N ASP A 774 -16.92 26.13 -27.50
CA ASP A 774 -15.64 26.37 -28.17
C ASP A 774 -15.07 27.72 -27.72
N LEU A 775 -13.81 27.72 -27.25
CA LEU A 775 -13.10 28.88 -26.74
C LEU A 775 -11.72 29.03 -27.39
N LYS A 776 -11.18 30.24 -27.39
CA LYS A 776 -9.77 30.43 -27.76
C LYS A 776 -8.85 29.88 -26.67
N PRO A 777 -7.59 29.52 -26.98
CA PRO A 777 -6.61 29.15 -25.97
C PRO A 777 -6.44 30.27 -24.93
N GLY A 778 -6.31 29.90 -23.66
CA GLY A 778 -6.13 30.83 -22.55
C GLY A 778 -6.61 30.29 -21.21
N SER A 779 -6.45 31.09 -20.15
CA SER A 779 -6.93 30.80 -18.81
C SER A 779 -8.29 31.47 -18.58
N TYR A 780 -9.25 30.69 -18.09
CA TYR A 780 -10.64 31.09 -17.89
C TYR A 780 -11.08 30.82 -16.46
N LYS A 781 -11.84 31.75 -15.89
CA LYS A 781 -12.56 31.53 -14.63
C LYS A 781 -13.86 30.82 -14.91
N VAL A 782 -14.10 29.72 -14.22
CA VAL A 782 -15.31 28.91 -14.30
C VAL A 782 -16.03 29.04 -12.97
N THR A 783 -17.21 29.66 -12.97
CA THR A 783 -18.02 29.79 -11.75
C THR A 783 -19.21 28.85 -11.81
N THR A 784 -19.21 27.83 -10.96
CA THR A 784 -20.30 26.86 -10.83
C THR A 784 -21.22 27.28 -9.69
N LYS A 785 -22.53 27.34 -9.94
CA LYS A 785 -23.54 27.75 -8.97
C LYS A 785 -24.63 26.68 -8.83
N ALA A 786 -24.88 26.24 -7.61
CA ALA A 786 -25.96 25.34 -7.20
C ALA A 786 -26.82 26.05 -6.14
N GLY A 787 -28.07 26.36 -6.45
CA GLY A 787 -28.95 27.11 -5.55
C GLY A 787 -28.35 28.47 -5.11
N SER A 788 -28.08 28.64 -3.81
CA SER A 788 -27.43 29.84 -3.24
C SER A 788 -25.90 29.77 -3.17
N SER A 789 -25.31 28.59 -3.40
CA SER A 789 -23.88 28.33 -3.29
C SER A 789 -23.19 28.55 -4.64
N SER A 790 -21.98 29.10 -4.64
CA SER A 790 -21.17 29.27 -5.85
C SER A 790 -19.69 29.08 -5.56
N VAL A 791 -19.00 28.36 -6.43
CA VAL A 791 -17.54 28.15 -6.42
C VAL A 791 -16.95 28.66 -7.72
N THR A 792 -15.76 29.24 -7.67
CA THR A 792 -15.03 29.72 -8.85
C THR A 792 -13.67 29.06 -8.93
N ASP A 793 -13.43 28.35 -10.02
CA ASP A 793 -12.19 27.66 -10.36
C ASP A 793 -11.52 28.34 -11.57
N GLU A 794 -10.23 28.08 -11.77
CA GLU A 794 -9.48 28.56 -12.93
C GLU A 794 -9.04 27.37 -13.79
N VAL A 795 -9.34 27.44 -15.09
CA VAL A 795 -9.03 26.38 -16.06
C VAL A 795 -8.23 26.98 -17.20
N THR A 796 -7.12 26.34 -17.57
CA THR A 796 -6.30 26.73 -18.72
C THR A 796 -6.50 25.71 -19.84
N ILE A 797 -6.75 26.21 -21.04
CA ILE A 797 -6.96 25.40 -22.25
C ILE A 797 -6.03 25.86 -23.37
N GLY A 798 -5.47 24.92 -24.11
CA GLY A 798 -4.58 25.12 -25.26
C GLY A 798 -5.30 25.18 -26.60
N ALA A 799 -4.53 25.28 -27.69
CA ALA A 799 -5.07 25.26 -29.05
C ALA A 799 -5.32 23.83 -29.52
N ASP A 800 -6.43 23.64 -30.22
CA ASP A 800 -6.81 22.35 -30.81
C ASP A 800 -7.00 21.24 -29.77
N GLU A 801 -7.35 21.61 -28.53
CA GLU A 801 -7.57 20.70 -27.41
C GLU A 801 -9.06 20.44 -27.15
N VAL A 802 -9.36 19.30 -26.54
CA VAL A 802 -10.70 18.97 -26.07
C VAL A 802 -10.63 18.69 -24.57
N TRP A 803 -11.53 19.32 -23.81
CA TRP A 803 -11.59 19.23 -22.36
C TRP A 803 -12.98 18.83 -21.89
N SER A 804 -13.05 18.06 -20.83
CA SER A 804 -14.26 17.80 -20.06
C SER A 804 -14.15 18.53 -18.72
N LEU A 805 -15.12 19.40 -18.43
CA LEU A 805 -15.29 19.98 -17.10
C LEU A 805 -16.28 19.11 -16.34
N LEU A 806 -15.78 18.46 -15.30
CA LEU A 806 -16.57 17.64 -14.39
C LEU A 806 -17.11 18.56 -13.30
N LEU A 807 -18.43 18.69 -13.23
CA LEU A 807 -19.11 19.70 -12.45
C LEU A 807 -19.94 19.06 -11.35
N ASN A 808 -19.84 19.64 -10.17
CA ASN A 808 -20.70 19.36 -9.03
C ASN A 808 -20.93 20.68 -8.24
N PRO A 809 -21.74 20.68 -7.17
CA PRO A 809 -21.92 21.87 -6.34
C PRO A 809 -20.64 22.41 -5.69
N GLU A 810 -19.58 21.61 -5.61
CA GLU A 810 -18.29 21.97 -5.01
C GLU A 810 -17.30 22.64 -5.98
N GLY A 811 -17.52 22.59 -7.30
CA GLY A 811 -16.64 23.24 -8.28
C GLY A 811 -16.58 22.55 -9.64
N ALA A 812 -15.54 22.89 -10.40
CA ALA A 812 -15.22 22.33 -11.71
C ALA A 812 -13.83 21.67 -11.71
N ALA A 813 -13.75 20.39 -12.08
CA ALA A 813 -12.49 19.68 -12.29
C ALA A 813 -12.24 19.49 -13.80
N PRO A 814 -11.14 20.01 -14.36
CA PRO A 814 -10.82 19.84 -15.78
C PRO A 814 -10.11 18.50 -16.06
N LEU A 815 -10.55 17.81 -17.11
CA LEU A 815 -9.93 16.60 -17.64
C LEU A 815 -9.65 16.79 -19.14
N GLN A 816 -8.41 16.57 -19.58
CA GLN A 816 -8.05 16.70 -20.99
C GLN A 816 -8.39 15.41 -21.76
N MET A 817 -9.18 15.56 -22.82
CA MET A 817 -9.61 14.46 -23.68
C MET A 817 -8.76 14.36 -24.96
N TYR A 818 -8.28 15.49 -25.48
CA TYR A 818 -7.44 15.57 -26.68
C TYR A 818 -6.48 16.75 -26.61
#